data_AF-A0A558AWW8-F1
#
_entry.id   AF-A0A558AWW8-F1
#
_cell.length_a   1.000
_cell.length_b   1.000
_cell.length_c   1.000
_cell.angle_alpha   90.00
_cell.angle_beta   90.00
_cell.angle_gamma   90.00
#
_symmetry.space_group_name_H-M   'P 1'
#
loop_
_entity.id
_entity.type
_entity.pdbx_description
1 polymer ?
#
loop_
_entity_poly.entity_id
_entity_poly.type
_entity_poly.pdbx_seq_one_letter_code
_entity_poly.pdbx_strand_id
1 'polypeptide(L)'
;MTLIHLAIILPVLAAIVVRIIYRYYRRLHLGWFVLLVPLAIFIYLLTFIPRVGDGQVVYETMHFMPRIGMNFDVYIDGLGLLFALLISGIGALVVLYSIGYLSREEHLGNFYVYLLIFMTAMLGVVLNDNVIMLYLFWEMTSISSFLLIAFWHTREPSLYGAQKSMLITMFGGFMMLGGFLLLQNITGTASIRGMLESVALIQESPLTPFVIVLVLLGAFTKSAQFPFYIWLPDAMEAPTPVSAYLHSATMVKAGIYLVARLTPLFAFSETWVWIILLGGLITMTWASFNAISKDDLKAVLAFSTVSQLGLIMSLLGLGALSVLTGANEAHFSVAVVAAVFHLINHATFKGALFMLTGIVDHEAGTRSLKKLGGLLTVMPISFTLTVITALSMAGLPPFNGFLSKELFLEAMIDIREADFASLASVSFIFPLLAIVGSIFTFVYSVLLIYGVFFGKRTYDTPKEPHEAPALMLISPIILSVLVVLFGFFPNILSGTIIDPAAMSIMASDTPLGTHLYMWHGFNNPALWATVAIVIIGALLFYFKDKWMFIYDYHKERFTLNHLYDQGLIYSRLGSRKLTDGYMTGFLRSYLVYIFLFFVIMGAVTFMNTGFNMDYGSLAPVGIQEIAMVVIILASLVVILATRSRLVSIIMLGAIGFAVSLFFVFFRAADLALTQLAIETVTTALFLVCFYHLPKRSKHPERMRFKTTNFIVAAGVGIMAILIGLTAYSNRLFDPISQFHIDNVYELAAGGNMVNVILVDFRGFDTLFETLVFGIAGVGIYSLMRLRLNRKGKQDETHIEEN
;
A
#
# COMPACT_ATOMS: atom_id res chain seq x y z
N MET A 1 29.83 -1.86 -7.42
CA MET A 1 28.98 -3.01 -7.05
C MET A 1 29.86 -4.09 -6.48
N THR A 2 29.65 -4.48 -5.22
CA THR A 2 30.43 -5.55 -4.57
C THR A 2 29.72 -6.90 -4.68
N LEU A 3 30.37 -7.98 -4.26
CA LEU A 3 29.82 -9.33 -4.35
C LEU A 3 28.50 -9.49 -3.56
N ILE A 4 28.34 -8.79 -2.44
CA ILE A 4 27.09 -8.82 -1.66
C ILE A 4 25.93 -8.14 -2.40
N HIS A 5 26.18 -7.03 -3.09
CA HIS A 5 25.17 -6.41 -3.95
C HIS A 5 24.69 -7.38 -5.03
N LEU A 6 25.63 -8.12 -5.63
CA LEU A 6 25.32 -9.15 -6.62
C LEU A 6 24.53 -10.30 -6.00
N ALA A 7 24.86 -10.75 -4.78
CA ALA A 7 24.11 -11.80 -4.08
C ALA A 7 22.64 -11.40 -3.84
N ILE A 8 22.35 -10.13 -3.55
CA ILE A 8 20.97 -9.65 -3.39
C ILE A 8 20.21 -9.67 -4.72
N ILE A 9 20.83 -9.23 -5.82
CA ILE A 9 20.16 -9.10 -7.13
C ILE A 9 20.17 -10.42 -7.93
N LEU A 10 21.04 -11.37 -7.58
CA LEU A 10 21.21 -12.65 -8.25
C LEU A 10 19.89 -13.40 -8.51
N PRO A 11 18.92 -13.47 -7.57
CA PRO A 11 17.66 -14.15 -7.84
C PRO A 11 16.84 -13.49 -8.97
N VAL A 12 16.79 -12.16 -9.06
CA VAL A 12 16.13 -11.47 -10.18
C VAL A 12 16.85 -11.71 -11.51
N LEU A 13 18.19 -11.71 -11.52
CA LEU A 13 18.95 -12.06 -12.73
C LEU A 13 18.66 -13.51 -13.15
N ALA A 14 18.62 -14.42 -12.19
CA ALA A 14 18.25 -15.81 -12.44
C ALA A 14 16.79 -15.94 -12.93
N ALA A 15 15.86 -15.09 -12.48
CA ALA A 15 14.48 -15.10 -12.96
C ALA A 15 14.38 -14.81 -14.47
N ILE A 16 15.19 -13.87 -14.98
CA ILE A 16 15.28 -13.57 -16.42
C ILE A 16 15.80 -14.81 -17.17
N VAL A 17 16.85 -15.44 -16.65
CA VAL A 17 17.44 -16.66 -17.25
C VAL A 17 16.44 -17.82 -17.23
N VAL A 18 15.72 -18.03 -16.13
CA VAL A 18 14.67 -19.06 -16.00
C VAL A 18 13.60 -18.88 -17.07
N ARG A 19 13.18 -17.64 -17.35
CA ARG A 19 12.19 -17.35 -18.39
C ARG A 19 12.68 -17.71 -19.79
N ILE A 20 13.96 -17.50 -20.07
CA ILE A 20 14.63 -17.86 -21.32
C ILE A 20 14.72 -19.39 -21.43
N ILE A 21 15.28 -20.06 -20.41
CA ILE A 21 15.43 -21.53 -20.38
C ILE A 21 14.08 -22.22 -20.56
N TYR A 22 13.03 -21.76 -19.88
CA TYR A 22 11.67 -22.32 -20.01
C TYR A 22 11.14 -22.30 -21.45
N ARG A 23 11.55 -21.29 -22.24
CA ARG A 23 11.14 -21.17 -23.65
C ARG A 23 11.78 -22.26 -24.52
N TYR A 24 13.02 -22.66 -24.24
CA TYR A 24 13.81 -23.57 -25.07
C TYR A 24 13.84 -25.03 -24.56
N TYR A 25 13.82 -25.25 -23.24
CA TYR A 25 14.01 -26.57 -22.63
C TYR A 25 12.84 -26.96 -21.70
N ARG A 26 11.70 -27.35 -22.29
CA ARG A 26 10.50 -27.76 -21.52
C ARG A 26 10.60 -29.12 -20.81
N ARG A 27 11.59 -29.95 -21.13
CA ARG A 27 11.70 -31.33 -20.61
C ARG A 27 12.35 -31.43 -19.23
N LEU A 28 13.15 -30.44 -18.83
CA LEU A 28 13.83 -30.40 -17.53
C LEU A 28 12.95 -29.65 -16.51
N HIS A 29 12.86 -30.18 -15.29
CA HIS A 29 12.14 -29.48 -14.22
C HIS A 29 12.96 -28.27 -13.76
N LEU A 30 12.49 -27.06 -14.09
CA LEU A 30 13.19 -25.79 -13.85
C LEU A 30 13.65 -25.60 -12.40
N GLY A 31 12.91 -26.17 -11.44
CA GLY A 31 13.22 -26.04 -10.02
C GLY A 31 14.63 -26.49 -9.64
N TRP A 32 15.24 -27.45 -10.34
CA TRP A 32 16.63 -27.87 -10.08
C TRP A 32 17.65 -26.77 -10.40
N PHE A 33 17.42 -26.00 -11.46
CA PHE A 33 18.26 -24.84 -11.78
C PHE A 33 18.03 -23.71 -10.77
N VAL A 34 16.76 -23.47 -10.42
CA VAL A 34 16.37 -22.43 -9.46
C VAL A 34 16.96 -22.71 -8.08
N LEU A 35 17.04 -23.98 -7.65
CA LEU A 35 17.56 -24.41 -6.36
C LEU A 35 19.01 -23.96 -6.11
N LEU A 36 19.83 -23.89 -7.16
CA LEU A 36 21.24 -23.48 -7.05
C LEU A 36 21.39 -22.04 -6.55
N VAL A 37 20.41 -21.18 -6.86
CA VAL A 37 20.46 -19.75 -6.52
C VAL A 37 20.38 -19.49 -5.02
N PRO A 38 19.31 -19.88 -4.29
CA PRO A 38 19.25 -19.70 -2.85
C PRO A 38 20.33 -20.51 -2.12
N LEU A 39 20.72 -21.67 -2.64
CA LEU A 39 21.79 -22.47 -2.03
C LEU A 39 23.14 -21.74 -2.11
N ALA A 40 23.49 -21.16 -3.26
CA ALA A 40 24.71 -20.38 -3.41
C ALA A 40 24.70 -19.13 -2.50
N ILE A 41 23.57 -18.44 -2.39
CA ILE A 41 23.42 -17.29 -1.50
C ILE A 41 23.56 -17.73 -0.03
N PHE A 42 22.90 -18.83 0.36
CA PHE A 42 22.98 -19.36 1.73
C PHE A 42 24.43 -19.72 2.10
N ILE A 43 25.12 -20.48 1.24
CA ILE A 43 26.53 -20.86 1.46
C ILE A 43 27.43 -19.62 1.55
N TYR A 44 27.23 -18.63 0.69
CA TYR A 44 27.96 -17.38 0.76
C TYR A 44 27.70 -16.63 2.07
N LEU A 45 26.45 -16.57 2.53
CA LEU A 45 26.08 -15.91 3.78
C LEU A 45 26.64 -16.60 5.02
N LEU A 46 26.79 -17.94 5.01
CA LEU A 46 27.43 -18.68 6.10
C LEU A 46 28.86 -18.20 6.37
N THR A 47 29.56 -17.68 5.35
CA THR A 47 30.93 -17.17 5.51
C THR A 47 31.03 -15.91 6.38
N PHE A 48 29.91 -15.20 6.61
CA PHE A 48 29.88 -14.02 7.48
C PHE A 48 29.62 -14.36 8.95
N ILE A 49 29.23 -15.59 9.30
CA ILE A 49 28.92 -15.98 10.69
C ILE A 49 30.11 -15.71 11.63
N PRO A 50 31.36 -16.11 11.32
CA PRO A 50 32.48 -15.86 12.23
C PRO A 50 32.72 -14.35 12.44
N ARG A 51 32.69 -13.56 11.36
CA ARG A 51 32.92 -12.11 11.42
C ARG A 51 31.88 -11.40 12.27
N VAL A 52 30.60 -11.72 12.04
CA VAL A 52 29.48 -11.13 12.78
C VAL A 52 29.43 -11.63 14.22
N GLY A 53 29.82 -12.88 14.48
CA GLY A 53 30.00 -13.43 15.82
C GLY A 53 31.07 -12.69 16.62
N ASP A 54 32.15 -12.23 15.97
CA ASP A 54 33.20 -11.40 16.58
C ASP A 54 32.78 -9.91 16.71
N GLY A 55 31.53 -9.57 16.45
CA GLY A 55 31.00 -8.20 16.51
C GLY A 55 31.37 -7.31 15.32
N GLN A 56 31.95 -7.87 14.25
CA GLN A 56 32.28 -7.10 13.06
C GLN A 56 31.05 -6.94 12.15
N VAL A 57 30.94 -5.77 11.54
CA VAL A 57 29.87 -5.45 10.58
C VAL A 57 30.44 -5.30 9.17
N VAL A 58 29.66 -5.66 8.16
CA VAL A 58 30.01 -5.41 6.76
C VAL A 58 29.14 -4.29 6.22
N TYR A 59 29.76 -3.21 5.75
CA TYR A 59 29.07 -2.06 5.19
C TYR A 59 29.62 -1.74 3.80
N GLU A 60 28.76 -1.75 2.80
CA GLU A 60 29.13 -1.56 1.40
C GLU A 60 28.10 -0.65 0.72
N THR A 61 28.55 0.43 0.08
CA THR A 61 27.68 1.41 -0.57
C THR A 61 27.80 1.37 -2.09
N MET A 62 26.66 1.42 -2.77
CA MET A 62 26.57 1.75 -4.19
C MET A 62 25.67 2.96 -4.41
N HIS A 63 26.24 4.04 -4.96
CA HIS A 63 25.48 5.22 -5.35
C HIS A 63 24.55 4.90 -6.52
N PHE A 64 23.25 4.87 -6.26
CA PHE A 64 22.22 4.60 -7.25
C PHE A 64 21.51 5.89 -7.68
N MET A 65 20.81 6.56 -6.76
CA MET A 65 20.16 7.85 -6.98
C MET A 65 20.48 8.84 -5.85
N PRO A 66 21.73 9.34 -5.77
CA PRO A 66 22.20 10.13 -4.63
C PRO A 66 21.45 11.47 -4.45
N ARG A 67 20.90 12.05 -5.53
CA ARG A 67 20.16 13.33 -5.46
C ARG A 67 18.88 13.27 -4.61
N ILE A 68 18.25 12.10 -4.54
CA ILE A 68 17.07 11.86 -3.71
C ILE A 68 17.43 11.13 -2.40
N GLY A 69 18.72 10.91 -2.15
CA GLY A 69 19.22 10.15 -1.00
C GLY A 69 19.02 8.64 -1.11
N MET A 70 18.65 8.09 -2.28
CA MET A 70 18.37 6.67 -2.47
C MET A 70 19.63 5.94 -2.98
N ASN A 71 20.50 5.60 -2.04
CA ASN A 71 21.67 4.76 -2.29
C ASN A 71 21.33 3.29 -2.02
N PHE A 72 22.07 2.38 -2.67
CA PHE A 72 22.02 0.98 -2.32
C PHE A 72 23.10 0.72 -1.27
N ASP A 73 22.75 0.93 0.00
CA ASP A 73 23.65 0.76 1.14
C ASP A 73 23.38 -0.60 1.77
N VAL A 74 24.35 -1.52 1.65
CA VAL A 74 24.25 -2.86 2.22
C VAL A 74 24.94 -2.89 3.58
N TYR A 75 24.19 -3.27 4.61
CA TYR A 75 24.68 -3.41 5.99
C TYR A 75 24.36 -4.81 6.51
N ILE A 76 25.40 -5.58 6.82
CA ILE A 76 25.30 -6.91 7.41
C ILE A 76 25.81 -6.86 8.84
N ASP A 77 24.87 -6.96 9.77
CA ASP A 77 25.08 -7.19 11.19
C ASP A 77 24.38 -8.48 11.63
N GLY A 78 24.32 -8.75 12.94
CA GLY A 78 23.69 -9.96 13.48
C GLY A 78 22.24 -10.15 13.04
N LEU A 79 21.45 -9.07 13.09
CA LEU A 79 20.03 -9.10 12.71
C LEU A 79 19.86 -9.32 11.20
N GLY A 80 20.59 -8.57 10.38
CA GLY A 80 20.53 -8.68 8.92
C GLY A 80 20.97 -10.07 8.44
N LEU A 81 22.05 -10.61 9.01
CA LEU A 81 22.56 -11.94 8.68
C LEU A 81 21.58 -13.05 9.05
N LEU A 82 21.01 -13.01 10.26
CA LEU A 82 19.99 -13.96 10.70
C LEU A 82 18.84 -14.05 9.70
N PHE A 83 18.27 -12.90 9.32
CA PHE A 83 17.16 -12.87 8.38
C PHE A 83 17.58 -13.34 6.98
N ALA A 84 18.75 -12.93 6.50
CA ALA A 84 19.26 -13.35 5.20
C ALA A 84 19.49 -14.88 5.12
N LEU A 85 19.98 -15.50 6.20
CA LEU A 85 20.12 -16.96 6.32
C LEU A 85 18.75 -17.65 6.34
N LEU A 86 17.77 -17.12 7.07
CA LEU A 86 16.40 -17.67 7.07
C LEU A 86 15.75 -17.60 5.69
N ILE A 87 15.87 -16.45 5.00
CA ILE A 87 15.32 -16.23 3.66
C ILE A 87 15.95 -17.21 2.66
N SER A 88 17.28 -17.25 2.59
CA SER A 88 17.98 -18.10 1.61
C SER A 88 17.90 -19.60 1.94
N GLY A 89 18.05 -19.98 3.22
CA GLY A 89 18.01 -21.38 3.66
C GLY A 89 16.62 -22.01 3.52
N ILE A 90 15.59 -21.38 4.06
CA ILE A 90 14.21 -21.87 3.91
C ILE A 90 13.75 -21.72 2.46
N GLY A 91 14.21 -20.68 1.75
CA GLY A 91 13.99 -20.53 0.31
C GLY A 91 14.50 -21.71 -0.50
N ALA A 92 15.71 -22.21 -0.21
CA ALA A 92 16.26 -23.40 -0.86
C ALA A 92 15.40 -24.64 -0.58
N LEU A 93 14.99 -24.85 0.68
CA LEU A 93 14.14 -25.98 1.07
C LEU A 93 12.73 -25.91 0.46
N VAL A 94 12.16 -24.71 0.33
CA VAL A 94 10.87 -24.50 -0.35
C VAL A 94 10.99 -24.79 -1.85
N VAL A 95 12.06 -24.31 -2.51
CA VAL A 95 12.29 -24.61 -3.92
C VAL A 95 12.40 -26.12 -4.12
N LEU A 96 13.17 -26.82 -3.27
CA LEU A 96 13.28 -28.28 -3.31
C LEU A 96 11.92 -28.97 -3.13
N TYR A 97 11.13 -28.55 -2.13
CA TYR A 97 9.79 -29.07 -1.88
C TYR A 97 8.84 -28.84 -3.07
N SER A 98 8.92 -27.66 -3.71
CA SER A 98 8.08 -27.30 -4.86
C SER A 98 8.33 -28.18 -6.09
N ILE A 99 9.51 -28.80 -6.22
CA ILE A 99 9.83 -29.75 -7.29
C ILE A 99 9.00 -31.03 -7.19
N GLY A 100 8.75 -31.50 -5.97
CA GLY A 100 7.90 -32.67 -5.72
C GLY A 100 6.40 -32.33 -5.70
N TYR A 101 6.06 -31.11 -5.27
CA TYR A 101 4.67 -30.70 -5.04
C TYR A 101 3.92 -30.22 -6.30
N LEU A 102 4.58 -29.48 -7.21
CA LEU A 102 3.91 -28.90 -8.39
C LEU A 102 3.98 -29.87 -9.58
N SER A 103 2.86 -30.04 -10.28
CA SER A 103 2.82 -30.83 -11.51
C SER A 103 3.57 -30.12 -12.65
N ARG A 104 4.01 -30.88 -13.66
CA ARG A 104 4.68 -30.33 -14.84
C ARG A 104 3.73 -29.59 -15.80
N GLU A 105 2.42 -29.75 -15.62
CA GLU A 105 1.39 -29.12 -16.45
C GLU A 105 1.10 -27.68 -15.99
N GLU A 106 1.46 -27.36 -14.75
CA GLU A 106 1.32 -26.03 -14.18
C GLU A 106 2.29 -25.01 -14.81
N HIS A 107 2.00 -23.73 -14.62
CA HIS A 107 2.82 -22.62 -15.12
C HIS A 107 4.11 -22.40 -14.29
N LEU A 108 4.98 -23.41 -14.21
CA LEU A 108 6.21 -23.45 -13.40
C LEU A 108 7.15 -22.25 -13.65
N GLY A 109 7.25 -21.78 -14.90
CA GLY A 109 8.06 -20.62 -15.24
C GLY A 109 7.64 -19.35 -14.50
N ASN A 110 6.33 -19.09 -14.40
CA ASN A 110 5.80 -17.93 -13.70
C ASN A 110 6.01 -18.07 -12.19
N PHE A 111 5.75 -19.26 -11.65
CA PHE A 111 5.94 -19.57 -10.23
C PHE A 111 7.37 -19.24 -9.76
N TYR A 112 8.39 -19.78 -10.44
CA TYR A 112 9.78 -19.56 -10.02
C TYR A 112 10.27 -18.12 -10.27
N VAL A 113 9.80 -17.45 -11.31
CA VAL A 113 10.09 -16.02 -11.54
C VAL A 113 9.56 -15.19 -10.38
N TYR A 114 8.30 -15.38 -9.98
CA TYR A 114 7.70 -14.63 -8.88
C TYR A 114 8.39 -14.94 -7.55
N LEU A 115 8.74 -16.21 -7.30
CA LEU A 115 9.44 -16.64 -6.08
C LEU A 115 10.86 -16.03 -5.98
N LEU A 116 11.59 -15.95 -7.09
CA LEU A 116 12.92 -15.35 -7.13
C LEU A 116 12.88 -13.81 -7.00
N ILE A 117 11.90 -13.15 -7.63
CA ILE A 117 11.69 -11.71 -7.43
C ILE A 117 11.39 -11.44 -5.94
N PHE A 118 10.51 -12.25 -5.34
CA PHE A 118 10.18 -12.14 -3.92
C PHE A 118 11.41 -12.36 -3.02
N MET A 119 12.28 -13.32 -3.35
CA MET A 119 13.53 -13.56 -2.63
C MET A 119 14.49 -12.36 -2.70
N THR A 120 14.66 -11.76 -3.88
CA THR A 120 15.46 -10.52 -4.05
C THR A 120 14.87 -9.39 -3.21
N ALA A 121 13.55 -9.24 -3.24
CA ALA A 121 12.85 -8.23 -2.47
C ALA A 121 13.09 -8.40 -0.97
N MET A 122 12.93 -9.62 -0.45
CA MET A 122 13.16 -9.90 0.97
C MET A 122 14.62 -9.72 1.40
N LEU A 123 15.60 -10.16 0.60
CA LEU A 123 17.03 -9.91 0.87
C LEU A 123 17.34 -8.41 0.88
N GLY A 124 16.75 -7.66 -0.06
CA GLY A 124 16.89 -6.21 -0.12
C GLY A 124 16.23 -5.48 1.04
N VAL A 125 15.12 -5.99 1.62
CA VAL A 125 14.53 -5.39 2.84
C VAL A 125 15.46 -5.55 4.04
N VAL A 126 16.09 -6.72 4.21
CA VAL A 126 16.80 -7.05 5.45
C VAL A 126 18.29 -6.68 5.47
N LEU A 127 18.88 -6.46 4.30
CA LEU A 127 20.30 -6.11 4.18
C LEU A 127 20.53 -4.62 3.89
N ASN A 128 19.47 -3.82 3.71
CA ASN A 128 19.61 -2.44 3.31
C ASN A 128 19.54 -1.47 4.50
N ASP A 129 20.51 -0.56 4.55
CA ASP A 129 20.59 0.51 5.55
C ASP A 129 19.80 1.76 5.13
N ASN A 130 19.50 1.93 3.85
CA ASN A 130 18.80 3.10 3.34
C ASN A 130 17.27 2.92 3.40
N VAL A 131 16.55 3.78 4.14
CA VAL A 131 15.09 3.63 4.35
C VAL A 131 14.27 3.74 3.06
N ILE A 132 14.71 4.54 2.09
CA ILE A 132 14.01 4.72 0.80
C ILE A 132 14.19 3.47 -0.07
N MET A 133 15.41 2.95 -0.10
CA MET A 133 15.70 1.71 -0.84
C MET A 133 15.06 0.50 -0.16
N LEU A 134 15.01 0.46 1.18
CA LEU A 134 14.25 -0.52 1.95
C LEU A 134 12.77 -0.45 1.57
N TYR A 135 12.16 0.73 1.45
CA TYR A 135 10.78 0.89 0.99
C TYR A 135 10.56 0.35 -0.44
N LEU A 136 11.48 0.60 -1.37
CA LEU A 136 11.39 0.03 -2.71
C LEU A 136 11.38 -1.51 -2.67
N PHE A 137 12.30 -2.11 -1.90
CA PHE A 137 12.33 -3.56 -1.71
C PHE A 137 11.06 -4.05 -0.99
N TRP A 138 10.54 -3.29 -0.03
CA TRP A 138 9.29 -3.58 0.67
C TRP A 138 8.11 -3.68 -0.30
N GLU A 139 7.93 -2.72 -1.20
CA GLU A 139 6.83 -2.80 -2.18
C GLU A 139 7.05 -3.87 -3.24
N MET A 140 8.30 -4.17 -3.59
CA MET A 140 8.57 -5.34 -4.42
C MET A 140 8.14 -6.64 -3.72
N THR A 141 8.22 -6.75 -2.38
CA THR A 141 7.63 -7.88 -1.65
C THR A 141 6.10 -7.88 -1.74
N SER A 142 5.44 -6.70 -1.64
CA SER A 142 3.99 -6.57 -1.82
C SER A 142 3.53 -7.08 -3.18
N ILE A 143 4.15 -6.60 -4.26
CA ILE A 143 3.76 -6.94 -5.63
C ILE A 143 4.04 -8.42 -5.93
N SER A 144 5.23 -8.92 -5.57
CA SER A 144 5.57 -10.32 -5.83
C SER A 144 4.73 -11.30 -4.99
N SER A 145 4.40 -10.97 -3.74
CA SER A 145 3.47 -11.78 -2.94
C SER A 145 2.05 -11.80 -3.51
N PHE A 146 1.55 -10.67 -4.01
CA PHE A 146 0.27 -10.60 -4.71
C PHE A 146 0.23 -11.56 -5.92
N LEU A 147 1.28 -11.56 -6.75
CA LEU A 147 1.40 -12.44 -7.90
C LEU A 147 1.47 -13.93 -7.51
N LEU A 148 2.12 -14.25 -6.38
CA LEU A 148 2.21 -15.61 -5.86
C LEU A 148 0.89 -16.11 -5.26
N ILE A 149 0.11 -15.23 -4.60
CA ILE A 149 -1.22 -15.58 -4.08
C ILE A 149 -2.20 -15.77 -5.24
N ALA A 150 -2.14 -14.91 -6.26
CA ALA A 150 -2.95 -14.99 -7.47
C ALA A 150 -2.45 -16.03 -8.49
N PHE A 151 -1.62 -17.00 -8.08
CA PHE A 151 -1.04 -17.99 -9.01
C PHE A 151 -2.12 -18.72 -9.81
N TRP A 152 -3.15 -19.23 -9.14
CA TRP A 152 -4.35 -19.80 -9.77
C TRP A 152 -5.42 -18.72 -10.02
N HIS A 153 -5.07 -17.72 -10.84
CA HIS A 153 -5.89 -16.55 -11.17
C HIS A 153 -7.28 -16.84 -11.76
N THR A 154 -7.56 -18.07 -12.20
CA THR A 154 -8.90 -18.48 -12.68
C THR A 154 -9.88 -18.75 -11.53
N ARG A 155 -9.41 -18.83 -10.29
CA ARG A 155 -10.24 -19.06 -9.10
C ARG A 155 -10.57 -17.72 -8.42
N GLU A 156 -11.86 -17.42 -8.27
CA GLU A 156 -12.32 -16.20 -7.59
C GLU A 156 -11.76 -16.05 -6.16
N PRO A 157 -11.70 -17.10 -5.31
CA PRO A 157 -11.12 -16.98 -3.97
C PRO A 157 -9.65 -16.55 -3.99
N SER A 158 -8.86 -17.05 -4.96
CA SER A 158 -7.45 -16.67 -5.11
C SER A 158 -7.30 -15.20 -5.51
N LEU A 159 -8.15 -14.70 -6.40
CA LEU A 159 -8.16 -13.28 -6.78
C LEU A 159 -8.57 -12.37 -5.62
N TYR A 160 -9.63 -12.74 -4.88
CA TYR A 160 -10.08 -11.99 -3.72
C TYR A 160 -9.00 -11.94 -2.63
N GLY A 161 -8.41 -13.08 -2.28
CA GLY A 161 -7.32 -13.16 -1.29
C GLY A 161 -6.10 -12.33 -1.69
N ALA A 162 -5.71 -12.38 -2.96
CA ALA A 162 -4.62 -11.56 -3.49
C ALA A 162 -4.94 -10.07 -3.42
N GLN A 163 -6.12 -9.63 -3.88
CA GLN A 163 -6.54 -8.24 -3.87
C GLN A 163 -6.58 -7.67 -2.44
N LYS A 164 -7.19 -8.41 -1.50
CA LYS A 164 -7.28 -8.01 -0.10
C LYS A 164 -5.89 -7.88 0.54
N SER A 165 -5.00 -8.85 0.31
CA SER A 165 -3.61 -8.79 0.78
C SER A 165 -2.85 -7.60 0.20
N MET A 166 -3.00 -7.33 -1.10
CA MET A 166 -2.38 -6.17 -1.75
C MET A 166 -2.90 -4.87 -1.13
N LEU A 167 -4.22 -4.67 -1.02
CA LEU A 167 -4.78 -3.43 -0.51
C LEU A 167 -4.33 -3.12 0.92
N ILE A 168 -4.39 -4.11 1.83
CA ILE A 168 -4.01 -3.89 3.23
C ILE A 168 -2.52 -3.62 3.37
N THR A 169 -1.70 -4.37 2.64
CA THR A 169 -0.26 -4.27 2.82
C THR A 169 0.39 -3.12 2.05
N MET A 170 -0.15 -2.73 0.89
CA MET A 170 0.22 -1.50 0.19
C MET A 170 -0.23 -0.26 1.00
N PHE A 171 -1.42 -0.30 1.63
CA PHE A 171 -1.86 0.79 2.51
C PHE A 171 -0.84 1.03 3.63
N GLY A 172 -0.42 -0.03 4.32
CA GLY A 172 0.64 0.10 5.33
C GLY A 172 1.98 0.53 4.77
N GLY A 173 2.36 0.03 3.58
CA GLY A 173 3.57 0.48 2.88
C GLY A 173 3.56 1.98 2.59
N PHE A 174 2.45 2.54 2.11
CA PHE A 174 2.32 3.98 1.88
C PHE A 174 2.37 4.79 3.18
N MET A 175 1.74 4.31 4.27
CA MET A 175 1.86 4.97 5.58
C MET A 175 3.32 4.95 6.06
N MET A 176 4.01 3.82 5.94
CA MET A 176 5.42 3.67 6.28
C MET A 176 6.32 4.63 5.48
N LEU A 177 6.07 4.78 4.17
CA LEU A 177 6.79 5.75 3.34
C LEU A 177 6.62 7.17 3.89
N GLY A 178 5.41 7.56 4.28
CA GLY A 178 5.16 8.83 4.96
C GLY A 178 6.02 9.00 6.21
N GLY A 179 6.13 7.95 7.04
CA GLY A 179 7.01 7.93 8.21
C GLY A 179 8.49 8.10 7.86
N PHE A 180 8.99 7.39 6.84
CA PHE A 180 10.38 7.50 6.40
C PHE A 180 10.73 8.87 5.81
N LEU A 181 9.83 9.47 5.04
CA LEU A 181 10.05 10.82 4.50
C LEU A 181 10.11 11.88 5.60
N LEU A 182 9.27 11.74 6.63
CA LEU A 182 9.32 12.61 7.80
C LEU A 182 10.61 12.41 8.61
N LEU A 183 11.07 11.17 8.81
CA LEU A 183 12.37 10.88 9.43
C LEU A 183 13.54 11.51 8.67
N GLN A 184 13.53 11.37 7.34
CA GLN A 184 14.56 11.98 6.49
C GLN A 184 14.54 13.50 6.59
N ASN A 185 13.36 14.12 6.71
CA ASN A 185 13.24 15.57 6.90
C ASN A 185 13.82 16.01 8.26
N ILE A 186 13.55 15.25 9.34
CA ILE A 186 14.07 15.55 10.69
C ILE A 186 15.60 15.39 10.77
N THR A 187 16.13 14.31 10.19
CA THR A 187 17.54 13.91 10.35
C THR A 187 18.46 14.39 9.22
N GLY A 188 17.89 14.79 8.07
CA GLY A 188 18.65 15.18 6.88
C GLY A 188 19.30 14.00 6.12
N THR A 189 19.09 12.76 6.54
CA THR A 189 19.71 11.56 5.92
C THR A 189 18.68 10.44 5.71
N ALA A 190 18.93 9.58 4.73
CA ALA A 190 18.12 8.38 4.47
C ALA A 190 18.77 7.08 5.00
N SER A 191 19.99 7.15 5.55
CA SER A 191 20.68 6.01 6.18
C SER A 191 20.15 5.79 7.60
N ILE A 192 19.75 4.55 7.92
CA ILE A 192 19.31 4.16 9.26
C ILE A 192 20.43 4.41 10.27
N ARG A 193 21.68 4.06 9.95
CA ARG A 193 22.84 4.39 10.79
C ARG A 193 23.04 5.89 10.98
N GLY A 194 22.93 6.68 9.92
CA GLY A 194 22.98 8.14 10.05
C GLY A 194 21.84 8.70 10.92
N MET A 195 20.66 8.08 10.89
CA MET A 195 19.55 8.42 11.78
C MET A 195 19.86 8.06 13.24
N LEU A 196 20.57 6.95 13.51
CA LEU A 196 21.00 6.56 14.86
C LEU A 196 21.93 7.61 15.48
N GLU A 197 22.79 8.25 14.69
CA GLU A 197 23.64 9.36 15.14
C GLU A 197 22.83 10.63 15.46
N SER A 198 21.60 10.73 14.95
CA SER A 198 20.71 11.89 15.05
C SER A 198 19.50 11.65 15.97
N VAL A 199 19.54 10.65 16.85
CA VAL A 199 18.41 10.28 17.73
C VAL A 199 17.91 11.46 18.58
N ALA A 200 18.80 12.33 19.05
CA ALA A 200 18.41 13.53 19.81
C ALA A 200 17.44 14.43 19.03
N LEU A 201 17.66 14.63 17.72
CA LEU A 201 16.77 15.41 16.85
C LEU A 201 15.39 14.74 16.70
N ILE A 202 15.37 13.41 16.66
CA ILE A 202 14.13 12.64 16.61
C ILE A 202 13.38 12.78 17.94
N GLN A 203 14.07 12.73 19.07
CA GLN A 203 13.45 12.89 20.39
C GLN A 203 12.79 14.26 20.58
N GLU A 204 13.43 15.33 20.12
CA GLU A 204 12.96 16.71 20.28
C GLU A 204 11.86 17.11 19.27
N SER A 205 11.71 16.37 18.16
CA SER A 205 10.78 16.73 17.09
C SER A 205 9.30 16.52 17.46
N PRO A 206 8.42 17.51 17.24
CA PRO A 206 6.98 17.36 17.47
C PRO A 206 6.30 16.37 16.52
N LEU A 207 6.97 15.99 15.42
CA LEU A 207 6.44 15.06 14.42
C LEU A 207 6.66 13.59 14.80
N THR A 208 7.46 13.31 15.83
CA THR A 208 7.88 11.96 16.20
C THR A 208 6.75 10.99 16.55
N PRO A 209 5.68 11.38 17.28
CA PRO A 209 4.54 10.50 17.50
C PRO A 209 3.86 10.07 16.19
N PHE A 210 3.75 10.98 15.21
CA PHE A 210 3.20 10.65 13.89
C PHE A 210 4.09 9.70 13.12
N VAL A 211 5.41 9.92 13.16
CA VAL A 211 6.41 9.01 12.55
C VAL A 211 6.27 7.60 13.11
N ILE A 212 6.23 7.47 14.45
CA ILE A 212 6.09 6.18 15.14
C ILE A 212 4.83 5.46 14.65
N VAL A 213 3.68 6.14 14.65
CA VAL A 213 2.40 5.54 14.23
C VAL A 213 2.45 5.12 12.75
N LEU A 214 2.97 5.97 11.86
CA LEU A 214 3.05 5.69 10.43
C LEU A 214 3.95 4.49 10.11
N VAL A 215 5.12 4.40 10.76
CA VAL A 215 6.04 3.26 10.62
C VAL A 215 5.42 1.99 11.20
N LEU A 216 4.78 2.06 12.37
CA LEU A 216 4.13 0.90 12.99
C LEU A 216 2.91 0.41 12.19
N LEU A 217 2.16 1.28 11.52
CA LEU A 217 1.11 0.86 10.57
C LEU A 217 1.71 0.02 9.43
N GLY A 218 2.87 0.41 8.91
CA GLY A 218 3.64 -0.41 7.96
C GLY A 218 4.00 -1.78 8.52
N ALA A 219 4.64 -1.80 9.70
CA ALA A 219 5.05 -3.04 10.34
C ALA A 219 3.85 -3.98 10.61
N PHE A 220 2.78 -3.45 11.23
CA PHE A 220 1.64 -4.22 11.71
C PHE A 220 0.81 -4.80 10.56
N THR A 221 0.68 -4.08 9.45
CA THR A 221 -0.02 -4.59 8.26
C THR A 221 0.74 -5.76 7.63
N LYS A 222 2.07 -5.70 7.49
CA LYS A 222 2.87 -6.81 6.93
C LYS A 222 3.05 -8.00 7.85
N SER A 223 3.17 -7.79 9.16
CA SER A 223 3.24 -8.89 10.13
C SER A 223 1.88 -9.38 10.61
N ALA A 224 0.80 -9.00 9.93
CA ALA A 224 -0.57 -9.45 10.19
C ALA A 224 -0.99 -9.26 11.66
N GLN A 225 -0.65 -8.13 12.28
CA GLN A 225 -1.08 -7.80 13.64
C GLN A 225 -2.52 -7.33 13.67
N PHE A 226 -3.15 -7.32 14.84
CA PHE A 226 -4.48 -6.75 15.04
C PHE A 226 -4.48 -5.24 14.75
N PRO A 227 -5.46 -4.71 14.01
CA PRO A 227 -6.61 -5.37 13.38
C PRO A 227 -6.36 -5.87 11.93
N PHE A 228 -5.16 -5.73 11.40
CA PHE A 228 -4.79 -6.01 10.01
C PHE A 228 -4.50 -7.48 9.67
N TYR A 229 -4.69 -8.42 10.59
CA TYR A 229 -4.42 -9.85 10.37
C TYR A 229 -5.27 -10.49 9.27
N ILE A 230 -6.38 -9.85 8.90
CA ILE A 230 -7.45 -10.41 8.08
C ILE A 230 -7.05 -10.87 6.68
N TRP A 231 -5.95 -10.36 6.10
CA TRP A 231 -5.51 -10.80 4.79
C TRP A 231 -4.81 -12.16 4.82
N LEU A 232 -4.20 -12.54 5.96
CA LEU A 232 -3.34 -13.72 6.02
C LEU A 232 -4.13 -15.03 5.86
N PRO A 233 -5.31 -15.22 6.51
CA PRO A 233 -6.12 -16.42 6.28
C PRO A 233 -6.60 -16.57 4.82
N ASP A 234 -6.97 -15.47 4.16
CA ASP A 234 -7.45 -15.51 2.77
C ASP A 234 -6.31 -15.68 1.76
N ALA A 235 -5.06 -15.38 2.14
CA ALA A 235 -3.88 -15.67 1.34
C ALA A 235 -3.54 -17.18 1.25
N MET A 236 -4.22 -18.04 2.02
CA MET A 236 -4.01 -19.50 2.04
C MET A 236 -4.50 -20.23 0.78
N GLU A 237 -5.11 -19.50 -0.16
CA GLU A 237 -5.40 -19.98 -1.50
C GLU A 237 -4.15 -20.15 -2.38
N ALA A 238 -3.01 -19.59 -1.94
CA ALA A 238 -1.73 -19.79 -2.61
C ALA A 238 -1.26 -21.27 -2.60
N PRO A 239 -0.43 -21.68 -3.56
CA PRO A 239 0.23 -22.98 -3.52
C PRO A 239 0.99 -23.17 -2.20
N THR A 240 0.96 -24.37 -1.64
CA THR A 240 1.56 -24.61 -0.31
C THR A 240 3.04 -24.25 -0.19
N PRO A 241 3.91 -24.44 -1.21
CA PRO A 241 5.27 -23.92 -1.16
C PRO A 241 5.34 -22.40 -0.94
N VAL A 242 4.42 -21.63 -1.54
CA VAL A 242 4.30 -20.17 -1.31
C VAL A 242 3.94 -19.91 0.14
N SER A 243 2.90 -20.58 0.66
CA SER A 243 2.46 -20.39 2.04
C SER A 243 3.59 -20.72 3.03
N ALA A 244 4.31 -21.82 2.81
CA ALA A 244 5.46 -22.22 3.62
C ALA A 244 6.54 -21.12 3.61
N TYR A 245 6.85 -20.51 2.47
CA TYR A 245 7.89 -19.50 2.38
C TYR A 245 7.48 -18.14 2.95
N LEU A 246 6.35 -17.61 2.46
CA LEU A 246 5.87 -16.26 2.80
C LEU A 246 5.46 -16.16 4.27
N HIS A 247 4.82 -17.20 4.80
CA HIS A 247 4.20 -17.15 6.12
C HIS A 247 5.03 -17.82 7.21
N SER A 248 6.07 -18.58 6.86
CA SER A 248 6.97 -19.14 7.87
C SER A 248 8.25 -18.35 8.03
N ALA A 249 8.86 -17.83 6.96
CA ALA A 249 10.25 -17.34 7.04
C ALA A 249 10.44 -15.88 6.62
N THR A 250 9.55 -15.32 5.80
CA THR A 250 9.88 -14.13 5.01
C THR A 250 8.89 -12.97 5.18
N MET A 251 7.84 -12.89 4.35
CA MET A 251 6.95 -11.73 4.23
C MET A 251 6.39 -11.28 5.58
N VAL A 252 5.84 -12.22 6.34
CA VAL A 252 5.18 -11.90 7.61
C VAL A 252 6.18 -11.53 8.71
N LYS A 253 7.47 -11.81 8.52
CA LYS A 253 8.54 -11.38 9.41
C LYS A 253 9.17 -10.05 8.98
N ALA A 254 8.83 -9.48 7.82
CA ALA A 254 9.35 -8.17 7.39
C ALA A 254 8.95 -7.05 8.37
N GLY A 255 7.72 -7.05 8.87
CA GLY A 255 7.29 -6.11 9.92
C GLY A 255 8.00 -6.32 11.26
N ILE A 256 8.29 -7.58 11.60
CA ILE A 256 9.07 -7.93 12.81
C ILE A 256 10.51 -7.43 12.66
N TYR A 257 11.14 -7.65 11.50
CA TYR A 257 12.46 -7.12 11.18
C TYR A 257 12.50 -5.60 11.29
N LEU A 258 11.51 -4.91 10.71
CA LEU A 258 11.44 -3.44 10.73
C LEU A 258 11.37 -2.91 12.16
N VAL A 259 10.50 -3.49 13.00
CA VAL A 259 10.39 -3.11 14.41
C VAL A 259 11.70 -3.39 15.13
N ALA A 260 12.28 -4.57 14.98
CA ALA A 260 13.56 -4.93 15.59
C ALA A 260 14.70 -3.97 15.16
N ARG A 261 14.77 -3.63 13.87
CA ARG A 261 15.77 -2.74 13.29
C ARG A 261 15.65 -1.28 13.75
N LEU A 262 14.42 -0.80 13.92
CA LEU A 262 14.14 0.60 14.31
C LEU A 262 13.93 0.76 15.82
N THR A 263 14.01 -0.32 16.61
CA THR A 263 13.90 -0.24 18.08
C THR A 263 14.95 0.71 18.66
N PRO A 264 16.24 0.67 18.27
CA PRO A 264 17.23 1.66 18.75
C PRO A 264 16.88 3.12 18.42
N LEU A 265 16.08 3.38 17.37
CA LEU A 265 15.66 4.73 17.00
C LEU A 265 14.49 5.25 17.83
N PHE A 266 13.60 4.39 18.33
CA PHE A 266 12.32 4.80 18.90
C PHE A 266 12.03 4.28 20.31
N ALA A 267 12.88 3.40 20.86
CA ALA A 267 12.65 2.79 22.16
C ALA A 267 12.55 3.80 23.32
N PHE A 268 13.13 5.00 23.16
CA PHE A 268 12.97 6.10 24.11
C PHE A 268 11.51 6.54 24.32
N SER A 269 10.61 6.23 23.38
CA SER A 269 9.21 6.62 23.42
C SER A 269 8.35 5.50 23.98
N GLU A 270 7.64 5.77 25.08
CA GLU A 270 6.64 4.84 25.62
C GLU A 270 5.56 4.46 24.57
N THR A 271 5.26 5.37 23.63
CA THR A 271 4.28 5.11 22.56
C THR A 271 4.74 3.95 21.67
N TRP A 272 6.03 3.86 21.35
CA TRP A 272 6.60 2.75 20.58
C TRP A 272 6.42 1.42 21.33
N VAL A 273 6.89 1.39 22.57
CA VAL A 273 6.86 0.20 23.45
C VAL A 273 5.43 -0.33 23.59
N TRP A 274 4.48 0.51 24.04
CA TRP A 274 3.16 0.04 24.41
C TRP A 274 2.32 -0.40 23.22
N ILE A 275 2.42 0.30 22.07
CA ILE A 275 1.72 -0.11 20.85
C ILE A 275 2.19 -1.49 20.40
N ILE A 276 3.51 -1.73 20.41
CA ILE A 276 4.11 -3.01 20.03
C ILE A 276 3.72 -4.13 21.00
N LEU A 277 3.89 -3.90 22.31
CA LEU A 277 3.62 -4.90 23.34
C LEU A 277 2.13 -5.30 23.38
N LEU A 278 1.23 -4.31 23.48
CA LEU A 278 -0.22 -4.54 23.52
C LEU A 278 -0.74 -5.09 22.19
N GLY A 279 -0.28 -4.51 21.07
CA GLY A 279 -0.61 -4.99 19.73
C GLY A 279 -0.25 -6.46 19.56
N GLY A 280 0.94 -6.87 20.00
CA GLY A 280 1.41 -8.24 19.97
C GLY A 280 0.57 -9.19 20.85
N LEU A 281 0.32 -8.83 22.12
CA LEU A 281 -0.44 -9.68 23.04
C LEU A 281 -1.91 -9.85 22.64
N ILE A 282 -2.55 -8.77 22.17
CA ILE A 282 -3.92 -8.83 21.63
C ILE A 282 -3.95 -9.74 20.41
N THR A 283 -3.00 -9.55 19.48
CA THR A 283 -2.87 -10.39 18.28
C THR A 283 -2.68 -11.86 18.63
N MET A 284 -1.76 -12.17 19.55
CA MET A 284 -1.45 -13.52 20.02
C MET A 284 -2.71 -14.21 20.57
N THR A 285 -3.38 -13.55 21.51
CA THR A 285 -4.56 -14.11 22.19
C THR A 285 -5.71 -14.28 21.22
N TRP A 286 -6.02 -13.24 20.45
CA TRP A 286 -7.12 -13.23 19.49
C TRP A 286 -6.95 -14.27 18.39
N ALA A 287 -5.75 -14.38 17.82
CA ALA A 287 -5.50 -15.34 16.74
C ALA A 287 -5.47 -16.78 17.25
N SER A 288 -4.92 -17.02 18.45
CA SER A 288 -4.93 -18.37 19.05
C SER A 288 -6.35 -18.85 19.34
N PHE A 289 -7.22 -17.96 19.84
CA PHE A 289 -8.63 -18.26 20.03
C PHE A 289 -9.33 -18.60 18.70
N ASN A 290 -9.12 -17.79 17.66
CA ASN A 290 -9.73 -18.01 16.34
C ASN A 290 -9.19 -19.25 15.61
N ALA A 291 -7.96 -19.71 15.88
CA ALA A 291 -7.39 -20.89 15.24
C ALA A 291 -8.17 -22.18 15.56
N ILE A 292 -8.74 -22.27 16.77
CA ILE A 292 -9.42 -23.49 17.26
C ILE A 292 -10.69 -23.81 16.47
N SER A 293 -11.41 -22.80 15.98
CA SER A 293 -12.68 -22.97 15.27
C SER A 293 -12.53 -23.27 13.77
N LYS A 294 -11.31 -23.31 13.24
CA LYS A 294 -11.07 -23.50 11.81
C LYS A 294 -11.08 -24.98 11.43
N ASP A 295 -11.82 -25.29 10.37
CA ASP A 295 -11.87 -26.62 9.77
C ASP A 295 -10.71 -26.86 8.79
N ASP A 296 -10.25 -25.81 8.13
CA ASP A 296 -9.21 -25.89 7.11
C ASP A 296 -7.81 -25.89 7.72
N LEU A 297 -6.97 -26.89 7.37
CA LEU A 297 -5.61 -27.01 7.91
C LEU A 297 -4.74 -25.78 7.64
N LYS A 298 -4.80 -25.20 6.43
CA LYS A 298 -4.01 -24.00 6.12
C LYS A 298 -4.54 -22.80 6.89
N ALA A 299 -5.85 -22.68 7.10
CA ALA A 299 -6.41 -21.62 7.92
C ALA A 299 -5.98 -21.74 9.40
N VAL A 300 -5.96 -22.94 9.98
CA VAL A 300 -5.38 -23.18 11.32
C VAL A 300 -3.91 -22.73 11.36
N LEU A 301 -3.13 -23.09 10.34
CA LEU A 301 -1.73 -22.67 10.23
C LEU A 301 -1.57 -21.16 10.04
N ALA A 302 -2.48 -20.49 9.33
CA ALA A 302 -2.48 -19.04 9.17
C ALA A 302 -2.73 -18.34 10.51
N PHE A 303 -3.79 -18.70 11.23
CA PHE A 303 -4.08 -18.10 12.55
C PHE A 303 -3.00 -18.42 13.58
N SER A 304 -2.45 -19.63 13.57
CA SER A 304 -1.31 -19.95 14.44
C SER A 304 -0.04 -19.16 14.07
N THR A 305 0.15 -18.81 12.80
CA THR A 305 1.22 -17.90 12.36
C THR A 305 1.00 -16.50 12.90
N VAL A 306 -0.22 -15.94 12.76
CA VAL A 306 -0.58 -14.64 13.37
C VAL A 306 -0.30 -14.65 14.87
N SER A 307 -0.67 -15.74 15.55
CA SER A 307 -0.44 -15.92 16.99
C SER A 307 1.04 -15.85 17.37
N GLN A 308 1.90 -16.63 16.70
CA GLN A 308 3.34 -16.63 17.00
C GLN A 308 4.01 -15.30 16.62
N LEU A 309 3.55 -14.61 15.57
CA LEU A 309 4.05 -13.27 15.25
C LEU A 309 3.64 -12.24 16.30
N GLY A 310 2.42 -12.34 16.85
CA GLY A 310 1.99 -11.55 17.99
C GLY A 310 2.85 -11.79 19.24
N LEU A 311 3.22 -13.05 19.50
CA LEU A 311 4.17 -13.41 20.55
C LEU A 311 5.52 -12.73 20.34
N ILE A 312 6.13 -12.87 19.15
CA ILE A 312 7.42 -12.23 18.85
C ILE A 312 7.30 -10.70 18.94
N MET A 313 6.22 -10.11 18.43
CA MET A 313 5.97 -8.68 18.50
C MET A 313 5.90 -8.21 19.96
N SER A 314 5.20 -8.96 20.83
CA SER A 314 5.12 -8.63 22.25
C SER A 314 6.48 -8.69 22.96
N LEU A 315 7.33 -9.66 22.59
CA LEU A 315 8.70 -9.75 23.10
C LEU A 315 9.59 -8.60 22.63
N LEU A 316 9.43 -8.15 21.38
CA LEU A 316 10.15 -6.95 20.89
C LEU A 316 9.68 -5.68 21.60
N GLY A 317 8.38 -5.57 21.89
CA GLY A 317 7.84 -4.45 22.69
C GLY A 317 8.42 -4.44 24.10
N LEU A 318 8.46 -5.59 24.75
CA LEU A 318 9.10 -5.75 26.06
C LEU A 318 10.62 -5.51 25.98
N GLY A 319 11.30 -6.02 24.96
CA GLY A 319 12.73 -5.82 24.74
C GLY A 319 13.10 -4.35 24.47
N ALA A 320 12.20 -3.56 23.90
CA ALA A 320 12.40 -2.12 23.75
C ALA A 320 12.47 -1.40 25.11
N LEU A 321 11.86 -1.94 26.18
CA LEU A 321 12.02 -1.41 27.53
C LEU A 321 13.46 -1.54 28.03
N SER A 322 14.17 -2.61 27.65
CA SER A 322 15.60 -2.77 27.98
C SER A 322 16.46 -1.63 27.43
N VAL A 323 16.05 -1.02 26.32
CA VAL A 323 16.74 0.12 25.71
C VAL A 323 16.32 1.44 26.39
N LEU A 324 15.07 1.56 26.83
CA LEU A 324 14.51 2.73 27.51
C LEU A 324 15.08 2.93 28.93
N THR A 325 15.08 1.88 29.75
CA THR A 325 15.44 1.95 31.18
C THR A 325 16.95 1.93 31.42
N GLY A 326 17.74 1.81 30.36
CA GLY A 326 19.17 1.52 30.41
C GLY A 326 19.43 0.08 30.87
N ALA A 327 20.63 -0.44 30.59
CA ALA A 327 21.04 -1.82 30.89
C ALA A 327 21.09 -2.20 32.40
N ASN A 328 20.43 -1.45 33.28
CA ASN A 328 20.36 -1.71 34.72
C ASN A 328 19.36 -2.80 35.11
N GLU A 329 18.70 -3.45 34.16
CA GLU A 329 18.01 -4.72 34.41
C GLU A 329 18.40 -5.74 33.35
N ALA A 330 19.29 -6.67 33.72
CA ALA A 330 19.61 -7.86 32.92
C ALA A 330 18.34 -8.67 32.54
N HIS A 331 17.24 -8.48 33.28
CA HIS A 331 15.95 -9.12 33.12
C HIS A 331 15.28 -8.89 31.74
N PHE A 332 15.29 -7.66 31.19
CA PHE A 332 14.61 -7.40 29.91
C PHE A 332 15.40 -7.79 28.66
N SER A 333 16.72 -7.97 28.78
CA SER A 333 17.56 -8.47 27.69
C SER A 333 17.13 -9.88 27.26
N VAL A 334 16.61 -10.68 28.20
CA VAL A 334 16.03 -12.00 27.97
C VAL A 334 14.87 -11.94 26.98
N ALA A 335 14.09 -10.86 26.97
CA ALA A 335 12.98 -10.70 26.04
C ALA A 335 13.45 -10.62 24.57
N VAL A 336 14.54 -9.88 24.30
CA VAL A 336 15.11 -9.75 22.96
C VAL A 336 15.70 -11.09 22.50
N VAL A 337 16.43 -11.76 23.39
CA VAL A 337 16.98 -13.11 23.13
C VAL A 337 15.86 -14.10 22.84
N ALA A 338 14.79 -14.08 23.63
CA ALA A 338 13.59 -14.90 23.42
C ALA A 338 12.92 -14.60 22.09
N ALA A 339 12.81 -13.31 21.69
CA ALA A 339 12.22 -12.90 20.43
C ALA A 339 13.00 -13.47 19.23
N VAL A 340 14.33 -13.31 19.25
CA VAL A 340 15.24 -13.80 18.21
C VAL A 340 15.22 -15.33 18.14
N PHE A 341 15.27 -16.00 19.29
CA PHE A 341 15.24 -17.45 19.34
C PHE A 341 13.89 -18.01 18.87
N HIS A 342 12.77 -17.42 19.31
CA HIS A 342 11.45 -17.80 18.84
C HIS A 342 11.24 -17.50 17.35
N LEU A 343 11.88 -16.46 16.80
CA LEU A 343 11.86 -16.16 15.37
C LEU A 343 12.47 -17.31 14.54
N ILE A 344 13.61 -17.85 14.96
CA ILE A 344 14.27 -19.03 14.36
C ILE A 344 13.37 -20.27 14.52
N ASN A 345 12.89 -20.52 15.73
CA ASN A 345 12.04 -21.68 16.03
C ASN A 345 10.79 -21.64 15.16
N HIS A 346 10.08 -20.51 15.13
CA HIS A 346 8.89 -20.33 14.31
C HIS A 346 9.16 -20.57 12.83
N ALA A 347 10.29 -20.07 12.29
CA ALA A 347 10.63 -20.31 10.90
C ALA A 347 10.83 -21.80 10.57
N THR A 348 11.46 -22.55 11.48
CA THR A 348 11.72 -23.99 11.30
C THR A 348 10.45 -24.84 11.43
N PHE A 349 9.77 -24.81 12.59
CA PHE A 349 8.59 -25.67 12.79
C PHE A 349 7.41 -25.28 11.90
N LYS A 350 7.20 -23.98 11.61
CA LYS A 350 6.08 -23.55 10.76
C LYS A 350 6.32 -23.91 9.29
N GLY A 351 7.57 -23.77 8.82
CA GLY A 351 7.95 -24.18 7.48
C GLY A 351 7.67 -25.66 7.25
N ALA A 352 8.04 -26.50 8.23
CA ALA A 352 7.74 -27.92 8.20
C ALA A 352 6.23 -28.20 8.24
N LEU A 353 5.48 -27.57 9.14
CA LEU A 353 4.03 -27.76 9.26
C LEU A 353 3.27 -27.41 7.98
N PHE A 354 3.60 -26.31 7.30
CA PHE A 354 2.97 -25.99 6.02
C PHE A 354 3.27 -27.04 4.96
N MET A 355 4.52 -27.50 4.84
CA MET A 355 4.88 -28.54 3.89
C MET A 355 4.18 -29.87 4.22
N LEU A 356 4.07 -30.25 5.49
CA LEU A 356 3.36 -31.45 5.95
C LEU A 356 1.85 -31.36 5.69
N THR A 357 1.23 -30.21 5.93
CA THR A 357 -0.16 -29.95 5.52
C THR A 357 -0.31 -30.05 3.99
N GLY A 358 0.67 -29.56 3.23
CA GLY A 358 0.70 -29.70 1.78
C GLY A 358 0.79 -31.15 1.31
N ILE A 359 1.56 -31.98 2.01
CA ILE A 359 1.62 -33.44 1.79
C ILE A 359 0.25 -34.06 2.03
N VAL A 360 -0.39 -33.79 3.18
CA VAL A 360 -1.73 -34.33 3.49
C VAL A 360 -2.77 -33.90 2.44
N ASP A 361 -2.76 -32.63 2.04
CA ASP A 361 -3.65 -32.10 1.00
C ASP A 361 -3.42 -32.79 -0.36
N HIS A 362 -2.14 -33.00 -0.73
CA HIS A 362 -1.77 -33.64 -1.99
C HIS A 362 -2.20 -35.12 -2.06
N GLU A 363 -1.95 -35.87 -0.97
CA GLU A 363 -2.18 -37.32 -0.89
C GLU A 363 -3.62 -37.70 -0.56
N ALA A 364 -4.31 -36.94 0.30
CA ALA A 364 -5.71 -37.19 0.64
C ALA A 364 -6.70 -36.47 -0.29
N GLY A 365 -6.27 -35.42 -1.00
CA GLY A 365 -7.11 -34.58 -1.87
C GLY A 365 -8.05 -33.64 -1.11
N THR A 366 -7.86 -33.48 0.20
CA THR A 366 -8.62 -32.55 1.04
C THR A 366 -7.79 -32.05 2.21
N ARG A 367 -8.11 -30.82 2.64
CA ARG A 367 -7.49 -30.13 3.78
C ARG A 367 -8.47 -29.86 4.93
N SER A 368 -9.67 -30.45 4.87
CA SER A 368 -10.75 -30.26 5.87
C SER A 368 -10.60 -31.26 7.02
N LEU A 369 -10.47 -30.76 8.25
CA LEU A 369 -10.38 -31.55 9.47
C LEU A 369 -11.63 -32.42 9.72
N LYS A 370 -12.81 -32.02 9.22
CA LYS A 370 -14.03 -32.86 9.26
C LYS A 370 -13.97 -34.09 8.37
N LYS A 371 -13.17 -34.06 7.30
CA LYS A 371 -13.04 -35.16 6.33
C LYS A 371 -11.82 -36.03 6.57
N LEU A 372 -10.80 -35.50 7.25
CA LEU A 372 -9.59 -36.21 7.63
C LEU A 372 -9.80 -37.04 8.91
N GLY A 373 -8.98 -38.07 9.09
CA GLY A 373 -8.99 -38.92 10.28
C GLY A 373 -8.35 -40.29 10.05
N GLY A 374 -7.72 -40.84 11.08
CA GLY A 374 -7.15 -42.20 11.07
C GLY A 374 -5.96 -42.39 10.11
N LEU A 375 -5.19 -41.34 9.80
CA LEU A 375 -4.05 -41.40 8.87
C LEU A 375 -2.74 -41.90 9.51
N LEU A 376 -2.70 -42.14 10.83
CA LEU A 376 -1.48 -42.52 11.55
C LEU A 376 -0.76 -43.73 10.95
N THR A 377 -1.50 -44.81 10.63
CA THR A 377 -0.91 -46.04 10.07
C THR A 377 -0.62 -45.95 8.58
N VAL A 378 -1.19 -44.97 7.89
CA VAL A 378 -1.08 -44.78 6.44
C VAL A 378 0.08 -43.85 6.08
N MET A 379 0.28 -42.79 6.88
CA MET A 379 1.33 -41.79 6.70
C MET A 379 2.19 -41.65 7.97
N PRO A 380 2.88 -42.72 8.44
CA PRO A 380 3.62 -42.72 9.70
C PRO A 380 4.78 -41.72 9.75
N ILE A 381 5.43 -41.42 8.62
CA ILE A 381 6.53 -40.45 8.57
C ILE A 381 5.94 -39.05 8.71
N SER A 382 4.92 -38.72 7.89
CA SER A 382 4.22 -37.43 7.98
C SER A 382 3.61 -37.20 9.36
N PHE A 383 3.07 -38.24 10.00
CA PHE A 383 2.60 -38.20 11.38
C PHE A 383 3.72 -37.82 12.35
N THR A 384 4.84 -38.54 12.33
CA THR A 384 5.98 -38.31 13.24
C THR A 384 6.51 -36.88 13.12
N LEU A 385 6.70 -36.40 11.89
CA LEU A 385 7.18 -35.03 11.63
C LEU A 385 6.16 -33.98 12.09
N THR A 386 4.86 -34.24 11.89
CA THR A 386 3.80 -33.33 12.36
C THR A 386 3.76 -33.27 13.88
N VAL A 387 3.90 -34.40 14.57
CA VAL A 387 3.97 -34.44 16.03
C VAL A 387 5.18 -33.64 16.54
N ILE A 388 6.38 -33.88 16.01
CA ILE A 388 7.59 -33.14 16.42
C ILE A 388 7.39 -31.62 16.29
N THR A 389 6.90 -31.18 15.14
CA THR A 389 6.79 -29.76 14.81
C THR A 389 5.59 -29.08 15.48
N ALA A 390 4.46 -29.77 15.63
CA ALA A 390 3.30 -29.25 16.34
C ALA A 390 3.49 -29.23 17.86
N LEU A 391 4.20 -30.21 18.45
CA LEU A 391 4.53 -30.17 19.89
C LEU A 391 5.62 -29.13 20.18
N SER A 392 6.55 -28.89 19.24
CA SER A 392 7.42 -27.72 19.30
C SER A 392 6.60 -26.42 19.30
N MET A 393 5.67 -26.25 18.36
CA MET A 393 4.75 -25.09 18.32
C MET A 393 3.93 -24.94 19.60
N ALA A 394 3.50 -26.05 20.22
CA ALA A 394 2.78 -26.05 21.50
C ALA A 394 3.67 -25.58 22.66
N GLY A 395 4.98 -25.81 22.59
CA GLY A 395 5.94 -25.45 23.64
C GLY A 395 6.23 -26.58 24.61
N LEU A 396 6.33 -27.82 24.13
CA LEU A 396 6.55 -28.99 24.98
C LEU A 396 8.00 -29.50 24.95
N PRO A 397 8.55 -29.94 26.09
CA PRO A 397 9.82 -30.68 26.11
C PRO A 397 9.69 -31.98 25.29
N PRO A 398 10.75 -32.42 24.56
CA PRO A 398 12.12 -31.89 24.52
C PRO A 398 12.40 -30.97 23.31
N PHE A 399 11.41 -30.29 22.73
CA PHE A 399 11.59 -29.54 21.48
C PHE A 399 12.01 -28.08 21.71
N ASN A 400 12.64 -27.46 20.71
CA ASN A 400 13.12 -26.07 20.78
C ASN A 400 12.04 -25.04 21.15
N GLY A 401 10.78 -25.27 20.79
CA GLY A 401 9.69 -24.36 21.10
C GLY A 401 9.41 -24.22 22.61
N PHE A 402 9.70 -25.24 23.42
CA PHE A 402 9.61 -25.17 24.88
C PHE A 402 10.53 -24.08 25.44
N LEU A 403 11.82 -24.13 25.09
CA LEU A 403 12.83 -23.15 25.49
C LEU A 403 12.40 -21.71 25.18
N SER A 404 11.97 -21.46 23.93
CA SER A 404 11.56 -20.09 23.55
C SER A 404 10.30 -19.60 24.27
N LYS A 405 9.39 -20.51 24.65
CA LYS A 405 8.18 -20.14 25.38
C LYS A 405 8.39 -20.01 26.87
N GLU A 406 9.31 -20.78 27.45
CA GLU A 406 9.72 -20.63 28.84
C GLU A 406 10.34 -19.24 29.03
N LEU A 407 11.30 -18.84 28.17
CA LEU A 407 11.88 -17.48 28.20
C LEU A 407 10.84 -16.38 27.96
N PHE A 408 9.84 -16.65 27.10
CA PHE A 408 8.73 -15.71 26.89
C PHE A 408 7.89 -15.51 28.15
N LEU A 409 7.55 -16.60 28.84
CA LEU A 409 6.77 -16.53 30.08
C LEU A 409 7.57 -15.88 31.21
N GLU A 410 8.87 -16.18 31.30
CA GLU A 410 9.80 -15.54 32.23
C GLU A 410 9.82 -14.02 32.02
N ALA A 411 10.11 -13.57 30.80
CA ALA A 411 10.14 -12.15 30.47
C ALA A 411 8.78 -11.46 30.73
N MET A 412 7.66 -12.13 30.46
CA MET A 412 6.32 -11.59 30.73
C MET A 412 5.95 -11.56 32.22
N ILE A 413 6.57 -12.38 33.06
CA ILE A 413 6.36 -12.35 34.52
C ILE A 413 7.23 -11.25 35.13
N ASP A 414 8.47 -11.11 34.67
CA ASP A 414 9.45 -10.14 35.14
C ASP A 414 9.01 -8.69 34.88
N ILE A 415 8.13 -8.45 33.90
CA ILE A 415 7.52 -7.12 33.67
C ILE A 415 6.82 -6.54 34.92
N ARG A 416 6.49 -7.37 35.91
CA ARG A 416 5.89 -6.92 37.18
C ARG A 416 6.88 -6.20 38.10
N GLU A 417 8.17 -6.47 37.92
CA GLU A 417 9.23 -5.84 38.70
C GLU A 417 9.64 -4.48 38.12
N ALA A 418 9.20 -4.18 36.90
CA ALA A 418 9.45 -2.91 36.25
C ALA A 418 8.75 -1.74 36.96
N ASP A 419 9.51 -0.71 37.34
CA ASP A 419 9.00 0.47 38.03
C ASP A 419 8.33 1.45 37.05
N PHE A 420 7.06 1.21 36.71
CA PHE A 420 6.25 2.10 35.86
C PHE A 420 5.13 2.80 36.64
N ALA A 421 5.26 4.12 36.81
CA ALA A 421 4.30 4.96 37.53
C ALA A 421 2.85 4.93 36.97
N SER A 422 2.67 4.61 35.68
CA SER A 422 1.35 4.67 35.01
C SER A 422 0.63 3.31 34.86
N LEU A 423 1.36 2.19 34.91
CA LEU A 423 0.82 0.85 34.59
C LEU A 423 1.11 -0.23 35.64
N ALA A 424 1.76 0.10 36.76
CA ALA A 424 2.00 -0.83 37.87
C ALA A 424 0.72 -1.54 38.37
N SER A 425 -0.44 -0.88 38.32
CA SER A 425 -1.73 -1.45 38.73
C SER A 425 -2.31 -2.48 37.73
N VAL A 426 -1.82 -2.51 36.49
CA VAL A 426 -2.35 -3.34 35.39
C VAL A 426 -1.31 -4.34 34.87
N SER A 427 -0.07 -4.31 35.39
CA SER A 427 1.05 -5.18 34.98
C SER A 427 0.73 -6.69 35.06
N PHE A 428 -0.21 -7.10 35.91
CA PHE A 428 -0.63 -8.50 36.01
C PHE A 428 -1.34 -9.02 34.74
N ILE A 429 -1.91 -8.13 33.90
CA ILE A 429 -2.66 -8.51 32.70
C ILE A 429 -1.73 -9.08 31.62
N PHE A 430 -0.50 -8.60 31.51
CA PHE A 430 0.45 -9.04 30.47
C PHE A 430 0.80 -10.54 30.55
N PRO A 431 1.28 -11.08 31.69
CA PRO A 431 1.52 -12.51 31.83
C PRO A 431 0.22 -13.33 31.75
N LEU A 432 -0.92 -12.76 32.19
CA LEU A 432 -2.21 -13.44 32.05
C LEU A 432 -2.58 -13.66 30.58
N LEU A 433 -2.47 -12.63 29.73
CA LEU A 433 -2.72 -12.75 28.30
C LEU A 433 -1.73 -13.72 27.62
N ALA A 434 -0.45 -13.67 28.01
CA ALA A 434 0.57 -14.59 27.54
C ALA A 434 0.23 -16.06 27.85
N ILE A 435 -0.22 -16.35 29.08
CA ILE A 435 -0.65 -17.68 29.51
C ILE A 435 -1.90 -18.12 28.75
N VAL A 436 -2.93 -17.26 28.66
CA VAL A 436 -4.19 -17.58 27.96
C VAL A 436 -3.95 -17.85 26.47
N GLY A 437 -3.17 -17.01 25.79
CA GLY A 437 -2.79 -17.23 24.40
C GLY A 437 -1.99 -18.53 24.20
N SER A 438 -1.15 -18.90 25.17
CA SER A 438 -0.38 -20.14 25.16
C SER A 438 -1.26 -21.38 25.39
N ILE A 439 -2.28 -21.30 26.26
CA ILE A 439 -3.30 -22.35 26.44
C ILE A 439 -4.01 -22.62 25.12
N PHE A 440 -4.51 -21.58 24.45
CA PHE A 440 -5.17 -21.77 23.14
C PHE A 440 -4.21 -22.32 22.08
N THR A 441 -2.93 -21.92 22.14
CA THR A 441 -1.89 -22.48 21.28
C THR A 441 -1.70 -23.98 21.48
N PHE A 442 -1.65 -24.43 22.72
CA PHE A 442 -1.61 -25.86 23.01
C PHE A 442 -2.85 -26.58 22.44
N VAL A 443 -4.05 -26.04 22.68
CA VAL A 443 -5.31 -26.65 22.25
C VAL A 443 -5.37 -26.83 20.74
N TYR A 444 -5.11 -25.79 19.93
CA TYR A 444 -5.16 -25.95 18.47
C TYR A 444 -4.04 -26.85 17.92
N SER A 445 -2.88 -26.90 18.60
CA SER A 445 -1.76 -27.77 18.18
C SER A 445 -2.13 -29.24 18.36
N VAL A 446 -2.75 -29.59 19.49
CA VAL A 446 -3.23 -30.95 19.76
C VAL A 446 -4.42 -31.30 18.85
N LEU A 447 -5.33 -30.35 18.60
CA LEU A 447 -6.44 -30.55 17.66
C LEU A 447 -5.95 -30.85 16.24
N LEU A 448 -4.90 -30.16 15.78
CA LEU A 448 -4.29 -30.42 14.47
C LEU A 448 -3.75 -31.85 14.38
N ILE A 449 -2.99 -32.31 15.39
CA ILE A 449 -2.47 -33.68 15.41
C ILE A 449 -3.61 -34.70 15.46
N TYR A 450 -4.57 -34.50 16.39
CA TYR A 450 -5.67 -35.44 16.62
C TYR A 450 -6.61 -35.52 15.40
N GLY A 451 -7.01 -34.38 14.85
CA GLY A 451 -7.96 -34.30 13.75
C GLY A 451 -7.43 -34.87 12.43
N VAL A 452 -6.11 -34.84 12.20
CA VAL A 452 -5.52 -35.40 10.97
C VAL A 452 -5.25 -36.91 11.10
N PHE A 453 -4.62 -37.34 12.20
CA PHE A 453 -4.01 -38.68 12.27
C PHE A 453 -4.77 -39.67 13.16
N PHE A 454 -5.50 -39.19 14.16
CA PHE A 454 -6.24 -40.05 15.10
C PHE A 454 -7.72 -40.17 14.69
N GLY A 455 -8.49 -40.94 15.46
CA GLY A 455 -9.90 -41.21 15.18
C GLY A 455 -10.13 -42.38 14.22
N LYS A 456 -11.39 -42.55 13.80
CA LYS A 456 -11.75 -43.60 12.83
C LYS A 456 -11.42 -43.12 11.43
N ARG A 457 -10.89 -44.01 10.59
CA ARG A 457 -10.65 -43.73 9.17
C ARG A 457 -11.96 -43.34 8.51
N THR A 458 -12.01 -42.13 7.97
CA THR A 458 -13.13 -41.61 7.18
C THR A 458 -12.93 -42.04 5.72
N TYR A 459 -13.98 -42.57 5.09
CA TYR A 459 -13.95 -42.96 3.67
C TYR A 459 -14.29 -41.79 2.71
N ASP A 460 -14.32 -40.55 3.21
CA ASP A 460 -14.72 -39.34 2.47
C ASP A 460 -13.51 -38.51 1.98
N THR A 461 -12.36 -39.16 1.72
CA THR A 461 -11.21 -38.50 1.09
C THR A 461 -11.28 -38.69 -0.43
N PRO A 462 -11.13 -37.62 -1.25
CA PRO A 462 -11.19 -37.73 -2.71
C PRO A 462 -10.12 -38.64 -3.33
N LYS A 463 -8.99 -38.82 -2.64
CA LYS A 463 -7.91 -39.74 -3.01
C LYS A 463 -7.70 -40.76 -1.91
N GLU A 464 -7.20 -41.94 -2.28
CA GLU A 464 -6.73 -42.92 -1.30
C GLU A 464 -5.38 -42.42 -0.73
N PRO A 465 -5.32 -42.07 0.57
CA PRO A 465 -4.11 -41.51 1.13
C PRO A 465 -2.99 -42.55 1.17
N HIS A 466 -1.77 -42.13 0.88
CA HIS A 466 -0.55 -42.90 1.08
C HIS A 466 0.59 -41.98 1.52
N GLU A 467 1.69 -42.53 2.00
CA GLU A 467 2.87 -41.73 2.34
C GLU A 467 3.41 -41.02 1.09
N ALA A 468 3.83 -39.76 1.26
CA ALA A 468 4.31 -38.96 0.14
C ALA A 468 5.65 -39.47 -0.43
N PRO A 469 5.93 -39.17 -1.71
CA PRO A 469 7.24 -39.46 -2.31
C PRO A 469 8.39 -38.85 -1.52
N ALA A 470 9.55 -39.53 -1.50
CA ALA A 470 10.72 -39.11 -0.73
C ALA A 470 11.13 -37.65 -0.99
N LEU A 471 11.04 -37.18 -2.26
CA LEU A 471 11.40 -35.81 -2.63
C LEU A 471 10.58 -34.73 -1.89
N MET A 472 9.30 -35.00 -1.61
CA MET A 472 8.43 -34.08 -0.85
C MET A 472 8.75 -34.11 0.65
N LEU A 473 9.27 -35.22 1.17
CA LEU A 473 9.58 -35.41 2.58
C LEU A 473 10.94 -34.82 3.00
N ILE A 474 11.90 -34.67 2.07
CA ILE A 474 13.27 -34.19 2.40
C ILE A 474 13.25 -32.86 3.16
N SER A 475 12.56 -31.84 2.63
CA SER A 475 12.54 -30.51 3.24
C SER A 475 11.88 -30.50 4.64
N PRO A 476 10.68 -31.09 4.84
CA PRO A 476 10.09 -31.27 6.18
C PRO A 476 10.96 -32.06 7.17
N ILE A 477 11.69 -33.08 6.70
CA ILE A 477 12.61 -33.87 7.55
C ILE A 477 13.75 -32.97 8.04
N ILE A 478 14.41 -32.24 7.14
CA ILE A 478 15.51 -31.33 7.50
C ILE A 478 15.04 -30.32 8.55
N LEU A 479 13.88 -29.69 8.34
CA LEU A 479 13.34 -28.71 9.29
C LEU A 479 12.96 -29.35 10.64
N SER A 480 12.35 -30.54 10.63
CA SER A 480 12.02 -31.28 11.86
C SER A 480 13.27 -31.73 12.63
N VAL A 481 14.34 -32.09 11.93
CA VAL A 481 15.63 -32.41 12.56
C VAL A 481 16.22 -31.16 13.20
N LEU A 482 16.16 -29.99 12.55
CA LEU A 482 16.60 -28.73 13.16
C LEU A 482 15.78 -28.37 14.42
N VAL A 483 14.47 -28.64 14.42
CA VAL A 483 13.60 -28.46 15.60
C VAL A 483 14.09 -29.28 16.81
N VAL A 484 14.51 -30.52 16.57
CA VAL A 484 15.07 -31.40 17.62
C VAL A 484 16.49 -30.97 18.00
N LEU A 485 17.35 -30.69 17.01
CA LEU A 485 18.74 -30.29 17.21
C LEU A 485 18.84 -29.01 18.04
N PHE A 486 18.08 -27.97 17.69
CA PHE A 486 18.06 -26.72 18.45
C PHE A 486 17.37 -26.85 19.81
N GLY A 487 16.59 -27.90 20.03
CA GLY A 487 16.02 -28.22 21.34
C GLY A 487 17.09 -28.77 22.28
N PHE A 488 17.82 -29.80 21.86
CA PHE A 488 18.84 -30.44 22.68
C PHE A 488 20.16 -29.64 22.75
N PHE A 489 20.50 -28.91 21.69
CA PHE A 489 21.74 -28.14 21.58
C PHE A 489 21.48 -26.67 21.23
N PRO A 490 20.73 -25.92 22.08
CA PRO A 490 20.39 -24.53 21.80
C PRO A 490 21.63 -23.61 21.76
N ASN A 491 22.69 -23.99 22.48
CA ASN A 491 23.94 -23.23 22.55
C ASN A 491 24.77 -23.26 21.25
N ILE A 492 24.36 -24.03 20.23
CA ILE A 492 24.95 -23.93 18.88
C ILE A 492 24.58 -22.60 18.22
N LEU A 493 23.41 -22.05 18.55
CA LEU A 493 22.91 -20.80 17.99
C LEU A 493 23.24 -19.59 18.88
N SER A 494 23.31 -19.82 20.19
CA SER A 494 23.75 -18.84 21.17
C SER A 494 25.22 -18.45 20.91
N GLY A 495 25.56 -17.18 21.11
CA GLY A 495 26.89 -16.63 20.81
C GLY A 495 27.17 -16.39 19.31
N THR A 496 26.73 -17.27 18.40
CA THR A 496 27.04 -17.12 16.95
C THR A 496 25.99 -16.33 16.18
N ILE A 497 24.70 -16.55 16.45
CA ILE A 497 23.60 -15.94 15.68
C ILE A 497 22.65 -15.17 16.60
N ILE A 498 22.29 -15.75 17.75
CA ILE A 498 21.32 -15.14 18.67
C ILE A 498 21.91 -13.88 19.32
N ASP A 499 23.10 -13.98 19.92
CA ASP A 499 23.72 -12.86 20.64
C ASP A 499 24.00 -11.68 19.71
N PRO A 500 24.65 -11.84 18.53
CA PRO A 500 24.88 -10.70 17.63
C PRO A 500 23.56 -10.06 17.15
N ALA A 501 22.52 -10.86 16.91
CA ALA A 501 21.22 -10.32 16.50
C ALA A 501 20.53 -9.56 17.64
N ALA A 502 20.57 -10.08 18.88
CA ALA A 502 20.02 -9.40 20.04
C ALA A 502 20.78 -8.10 20.34
N MET A 503 22.11 -8.12 20.28
CA MET A 503 22.97 -6.94 20.42
C MET A 503 22.64 -5.87 19.36
N SER A 504 22.39 -6.27 18.12
CA SER A 504 21.99 -5.35 17.04
C SER A 504 20.65 -4.67 17.32
N ILE A 505 19.69 -5.36 17.95
CA ILE A 505 18.37 -4.81 18.32
C ILE A 505 18.47 -3.86 19.51
N MET A 506 19.33 -4.18 20.47
CA MET A 506 19.53 -3.36 21.67
C MET A 506 20.52 -2.20 21.45
N ALA A 507 21.21 -2.18 20.31
CA ALA A 507 22.34 -1.28 20.04
C ALA A 507 23.39 -1.31 21.17
N SER A 508 23.73 -2.51 21.65
CA SER A 508 24.70 -2.72 22.72
C SER A 508 25.98 -3.38 22.21
N ASP A 509 27.13 -2.84 22.62
CA ASP A 509 28.46 -3.40 22.35
C ASP A 509 28.90 -4.41 23.41
N THR A 510 28.13 -4.59 24.49
CA THR A 510 28.46 -5.55 25.55
C THR A 510 28.05 -6.96 25.13
N PRO A 511 28.97 -7.93 25.10
CA PRO A 511 28.62 -9.32 24.85
C PRO A 511 27.61 -9.83 25.88
N LEU A 512 26.49 -10.40 25.42
CA LEU A 512 25.46 -10.94 26.29
C LEU A 512 25.87 -12.26 26.96
N GLY A 513 26.70 -13.06 26.28
CA GLY A 513 27.18 -14.34 26.79
C GLY A 513 26.02 -15.27 27.15
N THR A 514 24.99 -15.30 26.31
CA THR A 514 23.77 -16.03 26.67
C THR A 514 24.07 -17.52 26.81
N HIS A 515 23.49 -18.16 27.82
CA HIS A 515 23.56 -19.62 27.93
C HIS A 515 22.14 -20.14 28.09
N LEU A 516 21.69 -20.86 27.06
CA LEU A 516 20.36 -21.42 27.00
C LEU A 516 20.39 -22.81 27.64
N TYR A 517 19.69 -22.97 28.75
CA TYR A 517 19.52 -24.25 29.43
C TYR A 517 18.15 -24.83 29.12
N MET A 518 18.08 -26.14 28.88
CA MET A 518 16.79 -26.83 28.67
C MET A 518 15.94 -26.89 29.94
N TRP A 519 16.52 -26.60 31.11
CA TRP A 519 15.83 -26.62 32.37
C TRP A 519 16.40 -25.55 33.30
N HIS A 520 15.56 -24.59 33.69
CA HIS A 520 15.91 -23.46 34.56
C HIS A 520 15.65 -23.73 36.07
N GLY A 521 15.33 -24.99 36.43
CA GLY A 521 15.06 -25.41 37.82
C GLY A 521 13.60 -25.23 38.28
N PHE A 522 13.24 -25.85 39.41
CA PHE A 522 11.87 -25.80 39.96
C PHE A 522 11.46 -24.44 40.55
N ASN A 523 12.43 -23.55 40.77
CA ASN A 523 12.21 -22.23 41.35
C ASN A 523 11.74 -21.19 40.32
N ASN A 524 11.87 -21.46 39.01
CA ASN A 524 11.44 -20.54 37.98
C ASN A 524 9.90 -20.56 37.81
N PRO A 525 9.19 -19.43 38.03
CA PRO A 525 7.73 -19.34 37.85
C PRO A 525 7.24 -19.72 36.45
N ALA A 526 8.05 -19.53 35.40
CA ALA A 526 7.72 -19.84 34.01
C ALA A 526 7.45 -21.34 33.80
N LEU A 527 8.13 -22.22 34.54
CA LEU A 527 7.91 -23.66 34.48
C LEU A 527 6.50 -24.03 34.97
N TRP A 528 6.09 -23.46 36.11
CA TRP A 528 4.75 -23.69 36.67
C TRP A 528 3.65 -23.11 35.77
N ALA A 529 3.90 -21.98 35.14
CA ALA A 529 3.01 -21.45 34.10
C ALA A 529 2.90 -22.44 32.91
N THR A 530 4.00 -23.03 32.46
CA THR A 530 4.00 -24.05 31.40
C THR A 530 3.21 -25.30 31.81
N VAL A 531 3.41 -25.81 33.02
CA VAL A 531 2.64 -26.94 33.57
C VAL A 531 1.14 -26.60 33.61
N ALA A 532 0.78 -25.41 34.06
CA ALA A 532 -0.61 -24.94 34.06
C ALA A 532 -1.18 -24.86 32.63
N ILE A 533 -0.42 -24.34 31.67
CA ILE A 533 -0.81 -24.27 30.24
C ILE A 533 -1.14 -25.66 29.70
N VAL A 534 -0.29 -26.66 29.98
CA VAL A 534 -0.48 -28.03 29.52
C VAL A 534 -1.69 -28.69 30.19
N ILE A 535 -1.83 -28.56 31.51
CA ILE A 535 -2.96 -29.16 32.25
C ILE A 535 -4.29 -28.54 31.80
N ILE A 536 -4.38 -27.20 31.80
CA ILE A 536 -5.61 -26.50 31.41
C ILE A 536 -5.91 -26.74 29.93
N GLY A 537 -4.89 -26.70 29.06
CA GLY A 537 -5.04 -26.99 27.64
C GLY A 537 -5.52 -28.42 27.37
N ALA A 538 -5.00 -29.41 28.10
CA ALA A 538 -5.44 -30.80 28.00
C ALA A 538 -6.88 -30.98 28.49
N LEU A 539 -7.27 -30.32 29.59
CA LEU A 539 -8.66 -30.31 30.07
C LEU A 539 -9.61 -29.66 29.05
N LEU A 540 -9.21 -28.53 28.47
CA LEU A 540 -10.00 -27.88 27.41
C LEU A 540 -10.14 -28.77 26.19
N PHE A 541 -9.07 -29.43 25.74
CA PHE A 541 -9.15 -30.38 24.64
C PHE A 541 -10.08 -31.57 24.95
N TYR A 542 -9.99 -32.13 26.16
CA TYR A 542 -10.81 -33.26 26.58
C TYR A 542 -12.30 -32.90 26.66
N PHE A 543 -12.62 -31.70 27.16
CA PHE A 543 -14.00 -31.21 27.26
C PHE A 543 -14.46 -30.35 26.07
N LYS A 544 -13.78 -30.41 24.91
CA LYS A 544 -14.06 -29.56 23.74
C LYS A 544 -15.53 -29.51 23.34
N ASP A 545 -16.21 -30.65 23.34
CA ASP A 545 -17.61 -30.75 22.92
C ASP A 545 -18.57 -29.98 23.85
N LYS A 546 -18.15 -29.66 25.09
CA LYS A 546 -18.95 -28.92 26.07
C LYS A 546 -18.84 -27.41 25.96
N TRP A 547 -17.75 -26.87 25.41
CA TRP A 547 -17.49 -25.41 25.40
C TRP A 547 -17.32 -24.82 24.00
N MET A 548 -17.14 -25.64 22.96
CA MET A 548 -17.03 -25.15 21.58
C MET A 548 -18.26 -24.37 21.09
N PHE A 549 -19.42 -24.48 21.75
CA PHE A 549 -20.62 -23.68 21.48
C PHE A 549 -20.37 -22.15 21.56
N ILE A 550 -19.32 -21.72 22.28
CA ILE A 550 -18.94 -20.29 22.37
C ILE A 550 -18.61 -19.73 20.98
N TYR A 551 -18.09 -20.55 20.06
CA TYR A 551 -17.80 -20.12 18.70
C TYR A 551 -19.06 -19.90 17.85
N ASP A 552 -20.21 -20.50 18.22
CA ASP A 552 -21.48 -20.27 17.53
C ASP A 552 -22.03 -18.85 17.79
N TYR A 553 -21.63 -18.23 18.90
CA TYR A 553 -21.95 -16.83 19.20
C TYR A 553 -21.14 -15.83 18.36
N HIS A 554 -20.05 -16.28 17.73
CA HIS A 554 -19.18 -15.46 16.88
C HIS A 554 -19.82 -15.25 15.49
N LYS A 555 -20.94 -14.52 15.46
CA LYS A 555 -21.70 -14.25 14.22
C LYS A 555 -20.82 -13.50 13.21
N GLU A 556 -20.89 -13.90 11.95
CA GLU A 556 -20.10 -13.32 10.84
C GLU A 556 -20.16 -11.79 10.77
N ARG A 557 -21.28 -11.18 11.17
CA ARG A 557 -21.50 -9.72 11.19
C ARG A 557 -20.53 -8.93 12.08
N PHE A 558 -19.95 -9.57 13.10
CA PHE A 558 -19.01 -8.93 14.03
C PHE A 558 -17.54 -9.24 13.71
N THR A 559 -17.28 -9.90 12.58
CA THR A 559 -15.91 -10.19 12.16
C THR A 559 -15.26 -8.98 11.48
N LEU A 560 -13.94 -8.86 11.62
CA LEU A 560 -13.17 -7.81 10.92
C LEU A 560 -13.25 -7.95 9.40
N ASN A 561 -13.42 -9.18 8.88
CA ASN A 561 -13.66 -9.41 7.45
C ASN A 561 -14.93 -8.71 6.98
N HIS A 562 -16.03 -8.88 7.72
CA HIS A 562 -17.30 -8.22 7.38
C HIS A 562 -17.19 -6.70 7.44
N LEU A 563 -16.51 -6.15 8.46
CA LEU A 563 -16.28 -4.71 8.56
C LEU A 563 -15.45 -4.18 7.37
N TYR A 564 -14.42 -4.91 6.94
CA TYR A 564 -13.62 -4.57 5.77
C TYR A 564 -14.46 -4.57 4.47
N ASP A 565 -15.23 -5.63 4.23
CA ASP A 565 -16.06 -5.76 3.02
C ASP A 565 -17.15 -4.67 2.96
N GLN A 566 -17.79 -4.38 4.10
CA GLN A 566 -18.74 -3.26 4.20
C GLN A 566 -18.05 -1.93 3.92
N GLY A 567 -16.85 -1.71 4.46
CA GLY A 567 -16.04 -0.53 4.19
C GLY A 567 -15.78 -0.31 2.69
N LEU A 568 -15.43 -1.37 1.96
CA LEU A 568 -15.25 -1.31 0.50
C LEU A 568 -16.55 -0.97 -0.23
N ILE A 569 -17.67 -1.58 0.16
CA ILE A 569 -18.99 -1.31 -0.43
C ILE A 569 -19.39 0.15 -0.23
N TYR A 570 -19.28 0.67 1.01
CA TYR A 570 -19.62 2.06 1.33
C TYR A 570 -18.68 3.05 0.66
N SER A 571 -17.39 2.74 0.53
CA SER A 571 -16.44 3.56 -0.22
C SER A 571 -16.84 3.69 -1.69
N ARG A 572 -17.19 2.58 -2.35
CA ARG A 572 -17.66 2.57 -3.74
C ARG A 572 -18.97 3.37 -3.90
N LEU A 573 -19.94 3.16 -3.01
CA LEU A 573 -21.21 3.88 -3.04
C LEU A 573 -21.02 5.38 -2.78
N GLY A 574 -20.14 5.75 -1.85
CA GLY A 574 -19.76 7.13 -1.57
C GLY A 574 -19.08 7.80 -2.76
N SER A 575 -18.09 7.13 -3.37
CA SER A 575 -17.40 7.61 -4.58
C SER A 575 -18.38 7.81 -5.73
N ARG A 576 -19.31 6.88 -5.94
CA ARG A 576 -20.35 7.00 -6.98
C ARG A 576 -21.27 8.19 -6.69
N LYS A 577 -21.77 8.30 -5.46
CA LYS A 577 -22.64 9.42 -5.06
C LYS A 577 -21.96 10.78 -5.21
N LEU A 578 -20.67 10.87 -4.88
CA LEU A 578 -19.88 12.09 -5.06
C LEU A 578 -19.73 12.41 -6.55
N THR A 579 -19.38 11.42 -7.37
CA THR A 579 -19.22 11.57 -8.82
C THR A 579 -20.52 12.00 -9.47
N ASP A 580 -21.62 11.31 -9.18
CA ASP A 580 -22.96 11.63 -9.70
C ASP A 580 -23.45 13.01 -9.21
N GLY A 581 -22.92 13.51 -8.10
CA GLY A 581 -23.25 14.82 -7.53
C GLY A 581 -22.72 16.00 -8.33
N TYR A 582 -21.47 15.94 -8.82
CA TYR A 582 -20.88 17.04 -9.61
C TYR A 582 -20.88 16.76 -11.13
N MET A 583 -20.78 15.51 -11.58
CA MET A 583 -20.83 15.12 -13.00
C MET A 583 -22.28 14.96 -13.49
N THR A 584 -23.05 16.06 -13.52
CA THR A 584 -24.48 16.00 -13.86
C THR A 584 -24.78 15.70 -15.33
N GLY A 585 -23.77 15.74 -16.21
CA GLY A 585 -23.92 15.60 -17.67
C GLY A 585 -24.46 16.86 -18.36
N PHE A 586 -24.88 17.88 -17.62
CA PHE A 586 -25.40 19.13 -18.18
C PHE A 586 -24.34 20.23 -18.19
N LEU A 587 -24.02 20.75 -19.38
CA LEU A 587 -23.06 21.85 -19.57
C LEU A 587 -23.35 23.06 -18.66
N ARG A 588 -24.63 23.35 -18.40
CA ARG A 588 -25.05 24.42 -17.50
C ARG A 588 -24.47 24.30 -16.10
N SER A 589 -24.45 23.10 -15.53
CA SER A 589 -23.90 22.87 -14.18
C SER A 589 -22.40 23.16 -14.17
N TYR A 590 -21.67 22.66 -15.18
CA TYR A 590 -20.24 22.87 -15.32
C TYR A 590 -19.87 24.35 -15.48
N LEU A 591 -20.63 25.10 -16.30
CA LEU A 591 -20.45 26.55 -16.43
C LEU A 591 -20.65 27.29 -15.10
N VAL A 592 -21.64 26.89 -14.31
CA VAL A 592 -21.85 27.46 -12.97
C VAL A 592 -20.64 27.19 -12.07
N TYR A 593 -20.04 25.99 -12.11
CA TYR A 593 -18.84 25.68 -11.33
C TYR A 593 -17.64 26.55 -11.75
N ILE A 594 -17.40 26.69 -13.05
CA ILE A 594 -16.31 27.51 -13.60
C ILE A 594 -16.48 28.97 -13.20
N PHE A 595 -17.67 29.53 -13.42
CA PHE A 595 -17.93 30.94 -13.08
C PHE A 595 -17.91 31.19 -11.58
N LEU A 596 -18.42 30.26 -10.76
CA LEU A 596 -18.34 30.38 -9.32
C LEU A 596 -16.89 30.35 -8.84
N PHE A 597 -16.06 29.46 -9.41
CA PHE A 597 -14.63 29.42 -9.12
C PHE A 597 -13.93 30.73 -9.48
N PHE A 598 -14.22 31.29 -10.65
CA PHE A 598 -13.68 32.60 -11.08
C PHE A 598 -14.04 33.71 -10.08
N VAL A 599 -15.31 33.78 -9.64
CA VAL A 599 -15.77 34.78 -8.67
C VAL A 599 -15.12 34.58 -7.30
N ILE A 600 -15.04 33.34 -6.80
CA ILE A 600 -14.42 33.04 -5.50
C ILE A 600 -12.94 33.39 -5.52
N MET A 601 -12.19 32.93 -6.52
CA MET A 601 -10.76 33.19 -6.63
C MET A 601 -10.45 34.67 -6.82
N GLY A 602 -11.24 35.38 -7.63
CA GLY A 602 -11.11 36.83 -7.79
C GLY A 602 -11.37 37.56 -6.48
N ALA A 603 -12.42 37.18 -5.74
CA ALA A 603 -12.74 37.78 -4.44
C ALA A 603 -11.63 37.57 -3.40
N VAL A 604 -11.11 36.33 -3.29
CA VAL A 604 -9.98 36.02 -2.40
C VAL A 604 -8.75 36.85 -2.76
N THR A 605 -8.48 37.04 -4.07
CA THR A 605 -7.36 37.85 -4.54
C THR A 605 -7.51 39.31 -4.11
N PHE A 606 -8.69 39.91 -4.32
CA PHE A 606 -8.96 41.29 -3.92
C PHE A 606 -8.93 41.48 -2.40
N MET A 607 -9.39 40.51 -1.63
CA MET A 607 -9.31 40.55 -0.17
C MET A 607 -7.86 40.57 0.34
N ASN A 608 -6.94 39.89 -0.35
CA ASN A 608 -5.54 39.81 0.05
C ASN A 608 -4.67 40.97 -0.46
N THR A 609 -4.97 41.49 -1.66
CA THR A 609 -4.15 42.53 -2.33
C THR A 609 -4.68 43.94 -2.12
N GLY A 610 -5.91 44.09 -1.65
CA GLY A 610 -6.60 45.36 -1.61
C GLY A 610 -7.03 45.80 -3.02
N PHE A 611 -7.78 46.89 -3.05
CA PHE A 611 -8.33 47.44 -4.29
C PHE A 611 -8.04 48.92 -4.36
N ASN A 612 -7.11 49.31 -5.25
CA ASN A 612 -6.76 50.71 -5.52
C ASN A 612 -7.33 51.12 -6.88
N MET A 613 -8.17 52.16 -6.89
CA MET A 613 -8.58 52.86 -8.11
C MET A 613 -7.88 54.21 -8.18
N ASP A 614 -7.21 54.49 -9.29
CA ASP A 614 -6.76 55.83 -9.62
C ASP A 614 -7.72 56.45 -10.63
N TYR A 615 -8.37 57.54 -10.23
CA TYR A 615 -9.32 58.29 -11.06
C TYR A 615 -8.65 59.44 -11.82
N GLY A 616 -7.36 59.70 -11.58
CA GLY A 616 -6.66 60.88 -12.08
C GLY A 616 -6.43 60.93 -13.59
N SER A 617 -6.52 59.79 -14.29
CA SER A 617 -6.21 59.65 -15.72
C SER A 617 -7.40 59.19 -16.58
N LEU A 618 -8.63 59.31 -16.07
CA LEU A 618 -9.83 58.93 -16.80
C LEU A 618 -10.24 60.01 -17.82
N ALA A 619 -10.61 59.58 -19.03
CA ALA A 619 -11.15 60.46 -20.05
C ALA A 619 -12.54 61.00 -19.64
N PRO A 620 -12.88 62.25 -19.99
CA PRO A 620 -14.20 62.80 -19.72
C PRO A 620 -15.28 62.01 -20.47
N VAL A 621 -16.39 61.72 -19.81
CA VAL A 621 -17.53 61.01 -20.42
C VAL A 621 -18.30 61.99 -21.30
N GLY A 622 -18.29 61.78 -22.61
CA GLY A 622 -19.08 62.56 -23.56
C GLY A 622 -20.51 62.04 -23.71
N ILE A 623 -21.32 62.83 -24.42
CA ILE A 623 -22.73 62.51 -24.71
C ILE A 623 -22.83 61.29 -25.64
N GLN A 624 -21.86 61.11 -26.52
CA GLN A 624 -21.81 60.02 -27.50
C GLN A 624 -21.63 58.67 -26.79
N GLU A 625 -20.73 58.60 -25.80
CA GLU A 625 -20.47 57.41 -25.00
C GLU A 625 -21.70 57.01 -24.19
N ILE A 626 -22.37 57.98 -23.55
CA ILE A 626 -23.60 57.75 -22.79
C ILE A 626 -24.70 57.21 -23.69
N ALA A 627 -24.91 57.82 -24.87
CA ALA A 627 -25.91 57.36 -25.82
C ALA A 627 -25.67 55.90 -26.24
N MET A 628 -24.41 55.50 -26.44
CA MET A 628 -24.06 54.14 -26.88
C MET A 628 -24.24 53.12 -25.75
N VAL A 629 -23.86 53.47 -24.51
CA VAL A 629 -24.15 52.63 -23.33
C VAL A 629 -25.66 52.45 -23.17
N VAL A 630 -26.46 53.51 -23.33
CA VAL A 630 -27.92 53.44 -23.26
C VAL A 630 -28.48 52.50 -24.33
N ILE A 631 -27.98 52.55 -25.56
CA ILE A 631 -28.40 51.65 -26.64
C ILE A 631 -28.07 50.19 -26.30
N ILE A 632 -26.86 49.91 -25.78
CA ILE A 632 -26.45 48.56 -25.36
C ILE A 632 -27.33 48.05 -24.21
N LEU A 633 -27.56 48.88 -23.18
CA LEU A 633 -28.41 48.52 -22.05
C LEU A 633 -29.86 48.30 -22.47
N ALA A 634 -30.43 49.16 -23.31
CA ALA A 634 -31.77 49.00 -23.84
C ALA A 634 -31.90 47.69 -24.64
N SER A 635 -30.94 47.41 -25.52
CA SER A 635 -30.90 46.15 -26.29
C SER A 635 -30.79 44.94 -25.36
N LEU A 636 -29.97 45.00 -24.32
CA LEU A 636 -29.82 43.94 -23.32
C LEU A 636 -31.11 43.69 -22.53
N VAL A 637 -31.80 44.76 -22.09
CA VAL A 637 -33.12 44.65 -21.42
C VAL A 637 -34.14 43.96 -22.33
N VAL A 638 -34.17 44.32 -23.62
CA VAL A 638 -35.07 43.67 -24.59
C VAL A 638 -34.70 42.19 -24.79
N ILE A 639 -33.41 41.84 -24.87
CA ILE A 639 -32.94 40.45 -24.96
C ILE A 639 -33.40 39.64 -23.75
N LEU A 640 -33.33 40.21 -22.55
CA LEU A 640 -33.72 39.53 -21.31
C LEU A 640 -35.25 39.41 -21.16
N ALA A 641 -36.01 40.37 -21.67
CA ALA A 641 -37.47 40.44 -21.53
C ALA A 641 -38.24 39.70 -22.65
N THR A 642 -37.66 39.60 -23.86
CA THR A 642 -38.35 39.04 -25.02
C THR A 642 -38.60 37.54 -24.89
N ARG A 643 -39.69 37.07 -25.50
CA ARG A 643 -40.02 35.64 -25.65
C ARG A 643 -39.54 35.08 -27.00
N SER A 644 -39.13 35.96 -27.92
CA SER A 644 -38.78 35.58 -29.30
C SER A 644 -37.26 35.58 -29.46
N ARG A 645 -36.71 34.41 -29.80
CA ARG A 645 -35.26 34.26 -30.10
C ARG A 645 -34.84 35.10 -31.30
N LEU A 646 -35.73 35.32 -32.27
CA LEU A 646 -35.46 36.19 -33.41
C LEU A 646 -35.22 37.63 -32.96
N VAL A 647 -36.05 38.14 -32.04
CA VAL A 647 -35.84 39.47 -31.44
C VAL A 647 -34.52 39.51 -30.65
N SER A 648 -34.18 38.45 -29.91
CA SER A 648 -32.89 38.37 -29.22
C SER A 648 -31.70 38.40 -30.18
N ILE A 649 -31.77 37.72 -31.33
CA ILE A 649 -30.71 37.74 -32.36
C ILE A 649 -30.57 39.13 -32.97
N ILE A 650 -31.67 39.80 -33.32
CA ILE A 650 -31.62 41.16 -33.87
C ILE A 650 -31.05 42.15 -32.85
N MET A 651 -31.47 42.06 -31.59
CA MET A 651 -30.95 42.93 -30.53
C MET A 651 -29.48 42.64 -30.20
N LEU A 652 -29.02 41.38 -30.33
CA LEU A 652 -27.60 41.06 -30.22
C LEU A 652 -26.81 41.74 -31.35
N GLY A 653 -27.32 41.71 -32.59
CA GLY A 653 -26.77 42.46 -33.71
C GLY A 653 -26.72 43.96 -33.43
N ALA A 654 -27.78 44.54 -32.84
CA ALA A 654 -27.80 45.95 -32.45
C ALA A 654 -26.70 46.30 -31.42
N ILE A 655 -26.39 45.40 -30.49
CA ILE A 655 -25.23 45.55 -29.58
C ILE A 655 -23.93 45.56 -30.37
N GLY A 656 -23.73 44.63 -31.31
CA GLY A 656 -22.52 44.58 -32.13
C GLY A 656 -22.33 45.82 -33.02
N PHE A 657 -23.40 46.35 -33.62
CA PHE A 657 -23.38 47.62 -34.35
C PHE A 657 -23.05 48.81 -33.44
N ALA A 658 -23.59 48.84 -32.22
CA ALA A 658 -23.23 49.86 -31.23
C ALA A 658 -21.75 49.77 -30.81
N VAL A 659 -21.19 48.56 -30.68
CA VAL A 659 -19.76 48.33 -30.41
C VAL A 659 -18.89 48.80 -31.58
N SER A 660 -19.31 48.59 -32.84
CA SER A 660 -18.60 49.18 -33.99
C SER A 660 -18.58 50.71 -33.92
N LEU A 661 -19.70 51.32 -33.55
CA LEU A 661 -19.78 52.77 -33.42
C LEU A 661 -18.86 53.28 -32.30
N PHE A 662 -18.71 52.52 -31.20
CA PHE A 662 -17.68 52.78 -30.19
C PHE A 662 -16.27 52.83 -30.79
N PHE A 663 -15.90 51.88 -31.65
CA PHE A 663 -14.59 51.91 -32.32
C PHE A 663 -14.42 53.13 -33.23
N VAL A 664 -15.48 53.60 -33.89
CA VAL A 664 -15.42 54.84 -34.69
C VAL A 664 -15.11 56.06 -33.81
N PHE A 665 -15.81 56.23 -32.68
CA PHE A 665 -15.57 57.36 -31.78
C PHE A 665 -14.20 57.30 -31.11
N PHE A 666 -13.72 56.10 -30.79
CA PHE A 666 -12.36 55.88 -30.27
C PHE A 666 -11.28 55.81 -31.36
N ARG A 667 -11.59 56.25 -32.59
CA ARG A 667 -10.63 56.39 -33.71
C ARG A 667 -9.95 55.08 -34.14
N ALA A 668 -10.62 53.95 -33.95
CA ALA A 668 -10.18 52.62 -34.37
C ALA A 668 -10.92 52.19 -35.66
N ALA A 669 -10.58 52.80 -36.79
CA ALA A 669 -11.30 52.62 -38.06
C ALA A 669 -11.28 51.17 -38.58
N ASP A 670 -10.13 50.49 -38.53
CA ASP A 670 -10.00 49.11 -38.99
C ASP A 670 -10.86 48.14 -38.16
N LEU A 671 -10.85 48.30 -36.82
CA LEU A 671 -11.70 47.52 -35.91
C LEU A 671 -13.19 47.76 -36.18
N ALA A 672 -13.58 48.99 -36.48
CA ALA A 672 -14.96 49.31 -36.83
C ALA A 672 -15.39 48.60 -38.11
N LEU A 673 -14.58 48.63 -39.18
CA LEU A 673 -14.87 47.95 -40.44
C LEU A 673 -14.98 46.43 -40.26
N THR A 674 -14.04 45.82 -39.53
CA THR A 674 -14.07 44.37 -39.27
C THR A 674 -15.27 43.98 -38.41
N GLN A 675 -15.58 44.76 -37.36
CA GLN A 675 -16.71 44.47 -36.48
C GLN A 675 -18.05 44.55 -37.23
N LEU A 676 -18.25 45.54 -38.11
CA LEU A 676 -19.46 45.63 -38.94
C LEU A 676 -19.62 44.42 -39.86
N ALA A 677 -18.54 44.02 -40.53
CA ALA A 677 -18.55 42.89 -41.44
C ALA A 677 -18.85 41.59 -40.70
N ILE A 678 -18.14 41.33 -39.59
CA ILE A 678 -18.34 40.14 -38.77
C ILE A 678 -19.75 40.11 -38.18
N GLU A 679 -20.25 41.21 -37.62
CA GLU A 679 -21.58 41.27 -37.01
C GLU A 679 -22.70 41.00 -38.03
N THR A 680 -22.55 41.51 -39.25
CA THR A 680 -23.49 41.26 -40.35
C THR A 680 -23.50 39.78 -40.72
N VAL A 681 -22.32 39.14 -40.83
CA VAL A 681 -22.18 37.72 -41.16
C VAL A 681 -22.70 36.83 -40.01
N THR A 682 -22.35 37.10 -38.77
CA THR A 682 -22.80 36.30 -37.60
C THR A 682 -24.29 36.40 -37.42
N THR A 683 -24.88 37.60 -37.55
CA THR A 683 -26.34 37.79 -37.48
C THR A 683 -27.04 37.00 -38.58
N ALA A 684 -26.54 37.03 -39.82
CA ALA A 684 -27.08 36.24 -40.91
C ALA A 684 -26.99 34.73 -40.62
N LEU A 685 -25.85 34.23 -40.12
CA LEU A 685 -25.66 32.83 -39.74
C LEU A 685 -26.61 32.40 -38.60
N PHE A 686 -26.80 33.24 -37.58
CA PHE A 686 -27.75 32.96 -36.51
C PHE A 686 -29.20 32.90 -37.00
N LEU A 687 -29.59 33.78 -37.92
CA LEU A 687 -30.92 33.75 -38.53
C LEU A 687 -31.13 32.49 -39.38
N VAL A 688 -30.13 32.08 -40.16
CA VAL A 688 -30.16 30.81 -40.92
C VAL A 688 -30.26 29.62 -39.97
N CYS A 689 -29.46 29.59 -38.90
CA CYS A 689 -29.53 28.53 -37.90
C CYS A 689 -30.91 28.48 -37.23
N PHE A 690 -31.48 29.63 -36.87
CA PHE A 690 -32.81 29.75 -36.28
C PHE A 690 -33.91 29.23 -37.22
N TYR A 691 -33.81 29.54 -38.52
CA TYR A 691 -34.74 29.04 -39.53
C TYR A 691 -34.77 27.51 -39.60
N HIS A 692 -33.64 26.84 -39.37
CA HIS A 692 -33.52 25.38 -39.42
C HIS A 692 -33.85 24.66 -38.09
N LEU A 693 -34.20 25.38 -37.03
CA LEU A 693 -34.62 24.74 -35.77
C LEU A 693 -35.93 23.94 -35.94
N PRO A 694 -36.09 22.80 -35.24
CA PRO A 694 -37.33 22.01 -35.29
C PRO A 694 -38.53 22.82 -34.76
N LYS A 695 -39.73 22.60 -35.32
CA LYS A 695 -40.95 23.36 -35.01
C LYS A 695 -41.26 23.41 -33.50
N ARG A 696 -40.97 22.34 -32.75
CA ARG A 696 -41.13 22.28 -31.27
C ARG A 696 -40.24 23.29 -30.53
N SER A 697 -39.03 23.56 -31.02
CA SER A 697 -38.05 24.49 -30.42
C SER A 697 -38.24 25.96 -30.85
N LYS A 698 -39.19 26.24 -31.75
CA LYS A 698 -39.55 27.59 -32.21
C LYS A 698 -40.65 28.26 -31.38
N HIS A 699 -41.18 27.57 -30.37
CA HIS A 699 -42.21 28.16 -29.50
C HIS A 699 -41.61 29.31 -28.67
N PRO A 700 -42.37 30.40 -28.46
CA PRO A 700 -41.92 31.52 -27.64
C PRO A 700 -41.84 31.09 -26.16
N GLU A 701 -40.62 30.89 -25.66
CA GLU A 701 -40.35 30.56 -24.27
C GLU A 701 -39.74 31.77 -23.55
N ARG A 702 -40.25 32.11 -22.36
CA ARG A 702 -39.57 33.08 -21.49
C ARG A 702 -38.33 32.45 -20.88
N MET A 703 -37.24 33.21 -20.77
CA MET A 703 -36.15 32.81 -19.89
C MET A 703 -36.65 32.63 -18.47
N ARG A 704 -36.47 31.43 -17.91
CA ARG A 704 -36.81 31.15 -16.51
C ARG A 704 -35.75 31.80 -15.63
N PHE A 705 -36.15 32.77 -14.82
CA PHE A 705 -35.29 33.38 -13.83
C PHE A 705 -34.86 32.32 -12.80
N LYS A 706 -33.55 32.13 -12.64
CA LYS A 706 -32.99 31.32 -11.57
C LYS A 706 -32.04 32.18 -10.77
N THR A 707 -32.30 32.28 -9.47
CA THR A 707 -31.54 33.11 -8.54
C THR A 707 -30.05 32.78 -8.57
N THR A 708 -29.71 31.48 -8.66
CA THR A 708 -28.32 31.01 -8.76
C THR A 708 -27.60 31.56 -9.99
N ASN A 709 -28.24 31.47 -11.16
CA ASN A 709 -27.68 32.02 -12.39
C ASN A 709 -27.49 33.54 -12.31
N PHE A 710 -28.45 34.25 -11.72
CA PHE A 710 -28.38 35.69 -11.56
C PHE A 710 -27.20 36.10 -10.66
N ILE A 711 -27.07 35.47 -9.50
CA ILE A 711 -25.96 35.73 -8.56
C ILE A 711 -24.61 35.45 -9.23
N VAL A 712 -24.48 34.32 -9.92
CA VAL A 712 -23.23 33.96 -10.61
C VAL A 712 -22.92 34.94 -11.75
N ALA A 713 -23.90 35.29 -12.58
CA ALA A 713 -23.69 36.25 -13.67
C ALA A 713 -23.34 37.66 -13.15
N ALA A 714 -24.04 38.13 -12.11
CA ALA A 714 -23.72 39.39 -11.45
C ALA A 714 -22.32 39.37 -10.82
N GLY A 715 -21.97 38.27 -10.14
CA GLY A 715 -20.64 38.07 -9.58
C GLY A 715 -19.54 38.11 -10.63
N VAL A 716 -19.71 37.40 -11.76
CA VAL A 716 -18.76 37.42 -12.87
C VAL A 716 -18.63 38.82 -13.46
N GLY A 717 -19.76 39.51 -13.69
CA GLY A 717 -19.77 40.87 -14.22
C GLY A 717 -19.04 41.86 -13.29
N ILE A 718 -19.38 41.87 -12.00
CA ILE A 718 -18.72 42.70 -10.99
C ILE A 718 -17.22 42.38 -10.94
N MET A 719 -16.86 41.09 -10.92
CA MET A 719 -15.46 40.68 -10.85
C MET A 719 -14.67 41.13 -12.08
N ALA A 720 -15.23 40.97 -13.28
CA ALA A 720 -14.61 41.44 -14.52
C ALA A 720 -14.42 42.97 -14.53
N ILE A 721 -15.42 43.71 -14.04
CA ILE A 721 -15.33 45.18 -13.90
C ILE A 721 -14.23 45.56 -12.92
N LEU A 722 -14.21 44.95 -11.74
CA LEU A 722 -13.20 45.22 -10.71
C LEU A 722 -11.80 44.94 -11.26
N ILE A 723 -11.55 43.76 -11.84
CA ILE A 723 -10.27 43.40 -12.45
C ILE A 723 -9.87 44.41 -13.51
N GLY A 724 -10.79 44.78 -14.41
CA GLY A 724 -10.52 45.79 -15.45
C GLY A 724 -10.11 47.14 -14.88
N LEU A 725 -10.82 47.63 -13.85
CA LEU A 725 -10.52 48.91 -13.21
C LEU A 725 -9.21 48.89 -12.43
N THR A 726 -8.90 47.81 -11.71
CA THR A 726 -7.63 47.70 -10.97
C THR A 726 -6.45 47.55 -11.93
N ALA A 727 -6.60 46.79 -13.02
CA ALA A 727 -5.57 46.64 -14.04
C ALA A 727 -5.30 47.96 -14.76
N TYR A 728 -6.34 48.74 -15.04
CA TYR A 728 -6.17 50.08 -15.62
C TYR A 728 -5.44 51.04 -14.66
N SER A 729 -5.78 51.00 -13.37
CA SER A 729 -5.22 51.89 -12.35
C SER A 729 -3.77 51.56 -11.99
N ASN A 730 -3.31 50.32 -12.20
CA ASN A 730 -1.97 49.85 -11.83
C ASN A 730 -1.09 49.58 -13.06
N ARG A 731 -0.88 50.58 -13.92
CA ARG A 731 0.13 50.48 -14.98
C ARG A 731 1.52 50.63 -14.40
N LEU A 732 2.28 49.53 -14.36
CA LEU A 732 3.65 49.49 -13.82
C LEU A 732 4.71 50.01 -14.80
N PHE A 733 4.40 50.06 -16.10
CA PHE A 733 5.34 50.41 -17.16
C PHE A 733 4.68 51.31 -18.20
N ASP A 734 5.49 52.13 -18.86
CA ASP A 734 5.07 52.94 -19.99
C ASP A 734 4.70 52.06 -21.21
N PRO A 735 3.74 52.49 -22.04
CA PRO A 735 3.30 51.72 -23.20
C PRO A 735 4.38 51.70 -24.30
N ILE A 736 4.53 50.55 -24.95
CA ILE A 736 5.42 50.36 -26.11
C ILE A 736 4.89 51.00 -27.41
N SER A 737 3.76 51.71 -27.35
CA SER A 737 3.14 52.32 -28.53
C SER A 737 4.02 53.37 -29.20
N GLN A 738 4.89 54.05 -28.44
CA GLN A 738 5.78 55.07 -28.97
C GLN A 738 6.73 54.50 -30.03
N PHE A 739 7.30 53.32 -29.78
CA PHE A 739 8.13 52.62 -30.75
C PHE A 739 7.40 52.41 -32.08
N HIS A 740 6.14 51.99 -32.04
CA HIS A 740 5.36 51.80 -33.27
C HIS A 740 5.03 53.12 -33.95
N ILE A 741 4.71 54.18 -33.20
CA ILE A 741 4.47 55.52 -33.77
C ILE A 741 5.70 55.99 -34.55
N ASP A 742 6.89 55.84 -33.98
CA ASP A 742 8.13 56.36 -34.55
C ASP A 742 8.63 55.53 -35.75
N ASN A 743 8.38 54.21 -35.76
CA ASN A 743 9.03 53.29 -36.70
C ASN A 743 8.11 52.70 -37.79
N VAL A 744 6.80 52.95 -37.76
CA VAL A 744 5.85 52.38 -38.74
C VAL A 744 6.14 52.81 -40.18
N TYR A 745 6.53 54.06 -40.38
CA TYR A 745 6.88 54.55 -41.72
C TYR A 745 8.33 54.23 -42.09
N GLU A 746 9.26 54.43 -41.15
CA GLU A 746 10.70 54.28 -41.42
C GLU A 746 11.15 52.83 -41.60
N LEU A 747 10.69 51.91 -40.75
CA LEU A 747 11.12 50.50 -40.78
C LEU A 747 10.22 49.62 -41.66
N ALA A 748 8.92 49.90 -41.71
CA ALA A 748 7.93 49.03 -42.35
C ALA A 748 7.28 49.63 -43.60
N ALA A 749 7.61 50.88 -43.96
CA ALA A 749 7.12 51.58 -45.15
C ALA A 749 5.57 51.64 -45.27
N GLY A 750 4.85 51.70 -44.15
CA GLY A 750 3.38 51.73 -44.14
C GLY A 750 2.79 52.99 -43.51
N GLY A 751 1.64 53.44 -44.03
CA GLY A 751 0.89 54.58 -43.48
C GLY A 751 -0.20 54.21 -42.47
N ASN A 752 -0.62 52.94 -42.43
CA ASN A 752 -1.61 52.43 -41.47
C ASN A 752 -0.90 51.62 -40.38
N MET A 753 -0.80 52.20 -39.18
CA MET A 753 -0.13 51.60 -38.03
C MET A 753 -0.74 50.28 -37.57
N VAL A 754 -2.07 50.14 -37.56
CA VAL A 754 -2.73 48.90 -37.11
C VAL A 754 -2.42 47.77 -38.09
N ASN A 755 -2.56 48.02 -39.38
CA ASN A 755 -2.25 47.04 -40.41
C ASN A 755 -0.76 46.64 -40.39
N VAL A 756 0.15 47.61 -40.28
CA VAL A 756 1.60 47.35 -40.18
C VAL A 756 1.94 46.52 -38.95
N ILE A 757 1.29 46.75 -37.80
CA ILE A 757 1.46 45.89 -36.63
C ILE A 757 1.01 44.46 -36.95
N LEU A 758 -0.15 44.28 -37.58
CA LEU A 758 -0.72 42.96 -37.87
C LEU A 758 0.07 42.17 -38.93
N VAL A 759 0.68 42.83 -39.92
CA VAL A 759 1.32 42.11 -41.05
C VAL A 759 2.85 42.08 -40.99
N ASP A 760 3.47 43.05 -40.31
CA ASP A 760 4.93 43.19 -40.26
C ASP A 760 5.46 42.98 -38.83
N PHE A 761 5.26 43.96 -37.92
CA PHE A 761 5.82 43.86 -36.56
C PHE A 761 5.33 42.62 -35.77
N ARG A 762 4.07 42.22 -35.94
CA ARG A 762 3.44 41.05 -35.32
C ARG A 762 2.74 40.14 -36.32
N GLY A 763 3.27 40.07 -37.55
CA GLY A 763 2.79 39.20 -38.64
C GLY A 763 2.63 37.73 -38.27
N PHE A 764 3.41 37.26 -37.31
CA PHE A 764 3.39 35.87 -36.86
C PHE A 764 2.07 35.48 -36.19
N ASP A 765 1.44 36.37 -35.44
CA ASP A 765 0.16 36.08 -34.77
C ASP A 765 -0.98 36.00 -35.81
N THR A 766 -1.00 36.91 -36.77
CA THR A 766 -2.00 36.94 -37.86
C THR A 766 -1.91 35.72 -38.78
N LEU A 767 -0.72 35.13 -38.96
CA LEU A 767 -0.56 33.84 -39.66
C LEU A 767 -1.38 32.73 -38.97
N PHE A 768 -1.33 32.63 -37.64
CA PHE A 768 -2.08 31.60 -36.90
C PHE A 768 -3.56 31.91 -36.77
N GLU A 769 -3.96 33.18 -36.70
CA GLU A 769 -5.38 33.57 -36.79
C GLU A 769 -5.97 33.11 -38.14
N THR A 770 -5.24 33.33 -39.24
CA THR A 770 -5.64 32.88 -40.57
C THR A 770 -5.75 31.35 -40.63
N LEU A 771 -4.81 30.63 -39.99
CA LEU A 771 -4.87 29.18 -39.85
C LEU A 771 -6.11 28.72 -39.05
N VAL A 772 -6.47 29.40 -37.96
CA VAL A 772 -7.68 29.10 -37.17
C VAL A 772 -8.94 29.22 -38.02
N PHE A 773 -9.07 30.28 -38.84
CA PHE A 773 -10.18 30.39 -39.78
C PHE A 773 -10.17 29.27 -40.83
N GLY A 774 -9.00 28.91 -41.34
CA GLY A 774 -8.84 27.75 -42.23
C GLY A 774 -9.30 26.44 -41.60
N ILE A 775 -8.88 26.16 -40.37
CA ILE A 775 -9.28 24.97 -39.60
C ILE A 775 -10.78 24.99 -39.31
N ALA A 776 -11.34 26.13 -38.90
CA ALA A 776 -12.77 26.28 -38.67
C ALA A 776 -13.57 25.99 -39.95
N GLY A 777 -13.11 26.52 -41.10
CA GLY A 777 -13.71 26.26 -42.41
C GLY A 777 -13.66 24.77 -42.80
N VAL A 778 -12.50 24.12 -42.66
CA VAL A 778 -12.34 22.68 -42.91
C VAL A 778 -13.18 21.85 -41.93
N GLY A 779 -13.27 22.26 -40.67
CA GLY A 779 -14.09 21.62 -39.64
C GLY A 779 -15.58 21.68 -39.96
N ILE A 780 -16.09 22.85 -40.36
CA ILE A 780 -17.47 23.03 -40.81
C ILE A 780 -17.74 22.15 -42.04
N TYR A 781 -16.85 22.17 -43.05
CA TYR A 781 -16.98 21.33 -44.23
C TYR A 781 -17.02 19.84 -43.88
N SER A 782 -16.13 19.41 -42.98
CA SER A 782 -16.06 18.02 -42.51
C SER A 782 -17.33 17.63 -41.79
N LEU A 783 -17.83 18.42 -40.84
CA LEU A 783 -19.09 18.16 -40.12
C LEU A 783 -20.31 18.07 -41.08
N MET A 784 -20.31 18.86 -42.15
CA MET A 784 -21.37 18.81 -43.16
C MET A 784 -21.30 17.56 -44.05
N ARG A 785 -20.09 17.08 -44.37
CA ARG A 785 -19.85 15.95 -45.31
C ARG A 785 -19.79 14.59 -44.63
N LEU A 786 -19.13 14.46 -43.48
CA LEU A 786 -19.01 13.24 -42.67
C LEU A 786 -20.32 12.95 -41.92
N ARG A 787 -21.39 12.65 -42.66
CA ARG A 787 -22.64 12.14 -42.07
C ARG A 787 -22.51 10.66 -41.71
N LEU A 788 -21.77 10.35 -40.65
CA LEU A 788 -21.53 8.97 -40.19
C LEU A 788 -22.78 8.24 -39.63
N ASN A 789 -23.90 8.95 -39.37
CA ASN A 789 -25.06 8.37 -38.68
C ASN A 789 -26.39 8.33 -39.48
N ARG A 790 -26.34 8.22 -40.81
CA ARG A 790 -27.56 7.94 -41.59
C ARG A 790 -27.85 6.45 -41.80
N LYS A 791 -26.96 5.54 -41.36
CA LYS A 791 -27.16 4.08 -41.44
C LYS A 791 -27.78 3.42 -40.20
N GLY A 792 -27.71 4.02 -39.01
CA GLY A 792 -28.27 3.43 -37.78
C GLY A 792 -29.74 3.77 -37.48
N LYS A 793 -30.35 4.70 -38.23
CA LYS A 793 -31.74 5.14 -38.02
C LYS A 793 -32.79 4.40 -38.87
N GLN A 794 -32.38 3.44 -39.70
CA GLN A 794 -33.33 2.58 -40.43
C GLN A 794 -33.78 1.37 -39.60
N ASP A 795 -33.03 0.95 -38.57
CA ASP A 795 -33.40 -0.21 -37.74
C ASP A 795 -34.30 0.15 -36.54
N GLU A 796 -34.31 1.41 -36.07
CA GLU A 796 -35.21 1.83 -34.99
C GLU A 796 -36.65 2.13 -35.48
N THR A 797 -36.86 2.35 -36.77
CA THR A 797 -38.20 2.58 -37.34
C THR A 797 -39.03 1.30 -37.54
N HIS A 798 -38.49 0.11 -37.26
CA HIS A 798 -39.23 -1.15 -37.38
C HIS A 798 -39.66 -1.78 -36.04
N ILE A 799 -39.44 -1.12 -34.90
CA ILE A 799 -39.84 -1.64 -33.57
C ILE A 799 -41.03 -0.89 -32.95
N GLU A 800 -41.47 0.24 -33.51
CA GLU A 800 -42.66 0.97 -33.02
C GLU A 800 -43.96 0.69 -33.82
N GLU A 801 -43.96 -0.28 -34.74
CA GLU A 801 -45.19 -0.85 -35.32
C GLU A 801 -45.28 -2.36 -34.98
N ASN A 802 -45.52 -2.65 -33.69
CA ASN A 802 -46.32 -3.78 -33.19
C ASN A 802 -46.59 -3.66 -31.69
#